data_AF-A0A290WY25-F1
#
_entry.id   AF-A0A290WY25-F1
#
_cell.length_a   1.000
_cell.length_b   1.000
_cell.length_c   1.000
_cell.angle_alpha   90.00
_cell.angle_beta   90.00
_cell.angle_gamma   90.00
#
_symmetry.space_group_name_H-M   'P 1'
#
loop_
_entity.id
_entity.type
_entity.pdbx_description
1 polymer ?
#
loop_
_entity_poly.entity_id
_entity_poly.type
_entity_poly.pdbx_seq_one_letter_code
_entity_poly.pdbx_strand_id
1 'polypeptide(L)'
;MINTAALFSTAFLPGQAGFDTETITGLAEWRLDMPMLFKLLIGAGTQAAAWPIYGDGEDCPCVLAAPMVQAQASWQALSALMDKPRDAAAIVARAGISTLLAGGQAWLILDCVQLVHHDIDTPEYAAALDALRAEAQALHLALLRGDKEALAPLLAAGAASPATGYWSATADAQLADVEELDAEDVPFLQGLEVRAWVEKSLCYEVSKAGQPDILGLVTPYGRWIVPLSLNVAELGARHADDGWITFATMAHPDAHGVLDLNGTVVLPPAPGALYVINTHLVQQIAPDGASRLLRLPDGALLMDKVDNICQREDGYIDIERQTDGADERNVCGVLDATGKVLLPPAYSSTQDFGTKKKIAIVSQDSLFGLANIHGDLLAPCRYRYIDCAHTSAPPKVRKNLIYAIDRDGLACMLKLDGKPAFTPLYPPAHHLHGVTVQSDYLHVVKDGMAWSMDFTGKLLEQLDTLENFKADITAQLSEAMGLGKKKAEKKPTKRRSYTPAQILAKANREQLRAMAALLLQGDAELAARCVDITLEELAEDDPEEEYEGDTPEAACFFLLWSTAADALGRGTTLDWKSVDEVPRIAQHIGLPALQDFRWADQQDGDAMAEGLAAIATHLAPHQLRLVNLHGGEDTYYLGVVRASDAAAFSAVALQAALLPVVYS
;
A
#
# COMPACT_ATOMS: atom_id res chain seq x y z
N MET A 1 -10.67 2.34 3.62
CA MET A 1 -12.04 2.89 3.67
C MET A 1 -13.01 1.73 3.83
N ILE A 2 -13.89 1.78 4.83
CA ILE A 2 -14.85 0.71 5.10
C ILE A 2 -16.12 1.00 4.31
N ASN A 3 -16.33 0.26 3.24
CA ASN A 3 -17.52 0.42 2.40
C ASN A 3 -18.72 -0.23 3.09
N THR A 4 -19.89 0.40 3.00
CA THR A 4 -21.09 -0.01 3.73
C THR A 4 -22.29 -0.12 2.78
N ALA A 5 -23.15 -1.11 3.02
CA ALA A 5 -24.51 -1.15 2.50
C ALA A 5 -25.45 -0.56 3.55
N ALA A 6 -26.33 0.36 3.16
CA ALA A 6 -27.30 0.95 4.06
C ALA A 6 -28.73 0.80 3.54
N LEU A 7 -29.66 0.60 4.46
CA LEU A 7 -31.09 0.75 4.22
C LEU A 7 -31.59 1.99 4.93
N PHE A 8 -32.29 2.84 4.20
CA PHE A 8 -33.01 3.97 4.75
C PHE A 8 -34.37 4.11 4.09
N SER A 9 -35.24 4.95 4.65
CA SER A 9 -36.56 5.21 4.10
C SER A 9 -36.81 6.70 3.91
N THR A 10 -37.60 7.00 2.89
CA THR A 10 -38.02 8.35 2.54
C THR A 10 -39.50 8.39 2.11
N ALA A 11 -40.18 9.51 2.30
CA ALA A 11 -41.58 9.69 1.93
C ALA A 11 -41.73 9.88 0.42
N PHE A 12 -40.74 10.48 -0.22
CA PHE A 12 -40.73 10.85 -1.63
C PHE A 12 -39.37 10.47 -2.24
N LEU A 13 -39.30 10.23 -3.54
CA LEU A 13 -38.02 10.06 -4.24
C LEU A 13 -37.50 11.40 -4.75
N PRO A 14 -36.19 11.52 -5.04
CA PRO A 14 -35.63 12.68 -5.72
C PRO A 14 -36.43 13.04 -6.98
N GLY A 15 -36.69 14.34 -7.17
CA GLY A 15 -37.55 14.87 -8.24
C GLY A 15 -39.06 14.86 -7.95
N GLN A 16 -39.53 14.25 -6.85
CA GLN A 16 -40.93 14.36 -6.42
C GLN A 16 -41.15 15.58 -5.51
N ALA A 17 -42.31 16.22 -5.64
CA ALA A 17 -42.68 17.36 -4.79
C ALA A 17 -42.77 16.94 -3.32
N GLY A 18 -41.96 17.57 -2.47
CA GLY A 18 -41.86 17.25 -1.03
C GLY A 18 -40.70 16.34 -0.65
N PHE A 19 -39.82 15.97 -1.59
CA PHE A 19 -38.56 15.31 -1.25
C PHE A 19 -37.65 16.26 -0.46
N ASP A 20 -37.12 15.75 0.66
CA ASP A 20 -36.22 16.46 1.55
C ASP A 20 -35.26 15.45 2.19
N THR A 21 -33.96 15.68 2.03
CA THR A 21 -32.91 14.83 2.59
C THR A 21 -32.88 14.84 4.11
N GLU A 22 -33.33 15.93 4.76
CA GLU A 22 -33.39 16.01 6.23
C GLU A 22 -34.46 15.10 6.83
N THR A 23 -35.40 14.59 6.00
CA THR A 23 -36.50 13.72 6.45
C THR A 23 -36.20 12.23 6.28
N ILE A 24 -35.03 11.87 5.75
CA ILE A 24 -34.60 10.49 5.56
C ILE A 24 -34.43 9.82 6.92
N THR A 25 -34.87 8.57 7.03
CA THR A 25 -34.71 7.75 8.24
C THR A 25 -33.88 6.52 7.95
N GLY A 26 -32.71 6.40 8.58
CA GLY A 26 -31.89 5.20 8.55
C GLY A 26 -32.58 4.01 9.25
N LEU A 27 -32.39 2.81 8.70
CA LEU A 27 -33.04 1.59 9.20
C LEU A 27 -32.04 0.48 9.50
N ALA A 28 -31.05 0.29 8.64
CA ALA A 28 -30.07 -0.77 8.80
C ALA A 28 -28.76 -0.47 8.07
N GLU A 29 -27.68 -1.11 8.51
CA GLU A 29 -26.39 -1.08 7.83
C GLU A 29 -25.66 -2.43 7.88
N TRP A 30 -24.69 -2.59 6.97
CA TRP A 30 -23.76 -3.71 6.95
C TRP A 30 -22.45 -3.32 6.26
N ARG A 31 -21.31 -3.66 6.86
CA ARG A 31 -19.98 -3.30 6.36
C ARG A 31 -19.44 -4.38 5.42
N LEU A 32 -18.70 -3.95 4.39
CA LEU A 32 -17.93 -4.70 3.38
C LEU A 32 -18.70 -5.59 2.38
N ASP A 33 -19.97 -5.87 2.62
CA ASP A 33 -20.81 -6.67 1.72
C ASP A 33 -22.27 -6.24 1.81
N MET A 34 -23.10 -6.75 0.90
CA MET A 34 -24.52 -6.47 0.82
C MET A 34 -25.36 -7.69 1.27
N PRO A 35 -26.01 -7.60 2.45
CA PRO A 35 -26.83 -8.67 2.98
C PRO A 35 -27.88 -9.18 2.00
N MET A 36 -28.03 -10.51 1.92
CA MET A 36 -29.10 -11.15 1.15
C MET A 36 -30.49 -10.65 1.57
N LEU A 37 -30.68 -10.29 2.85
CA LEU A 37 -31.93 -9.72 3.33
C LEU A 37 -32.22 -8.36 2.70
N PHE A 38 -31.22 -7.48 2.56
CA PHE A 38 -31.42 -6.14 1.99
C PHE A 38 -31.91 -6.25 0.54
N LYS A 39 -31.25 -7.12 -0.24
CA LYS A 39 -31.64 -7.45 -1.63
C LYS A 39 -33.06 -8.01 -1.72
N LEU A 40 -33.41 -8.93 -0.83
CA LEU A 40 -34.76 -9.54 -0.79
C LEU A 40 -35.85 -8.52 -0.41
N LEU A 41 -35.59 -7.57 0.50
CA LEU A 41 -36.56 -6.55 0.91
C LEU A 41 -36.84 -5.53 -0.19
N ILE A 42 -35.79 -5.12 -0.91
CA ILE A 42 -35.91 -4.23 -2.08
C ILE A 42 -36.69 -4.91 -3.23
N GLY A 43 -36.55 -6.22 -3.39
CA GLY A 43 -37.48 -7.10 -4.11
C GLY A 43 -37.75 -6.77 -5.59
N ALA A 44 -38.83 -7.33 -6.15
CA ALA A 44 -39.09 -7.32 -7.60
C ALA A 44 -39.58 -5.98 -8.18
N GLY A 45 -40.23 -5.14 -7.36
CA GLY A 45 -40.67 -3.80 -7.75
C GLY A 45 -39.58 -2.74 -7.64
N THR A 46 -38.31 -3.12 -7.57
CA THR A 46 -37.23 -2.16 -7.41
C THR A 46 -36.93 -1.40 -8.69
N GLN A 47 -36.61 -0.13 -8.52
CA GLN A 47 -36.16 0.76 -9.58
C GLN A 47 -34.86 1.43 -9.17
N ALA A 48 -34.00 1.67 -10.16
CA ALA A 48 -32.83 2.51 -9.95
C ALA A 48 -33.28 3.98 -9.78
N ALA A 49 -32.66 4.69 -8.86
CA ALA A 49 -32.94 6.10 -8.60
C ALA A 49 -31.63 6.87 -8.46
N ALA A 50 -31.61 8.13 -8.92
CA ALA A 50 -30.53 9.05 -8.61
C ALA A 50 -30.61 9.46 -7.14
N TRP A 51 -29.47 9.80 -6.53
CA TRP A 51 -29.41 10.23 -5.13
C TRP A 51 -28.53 11.47 -4.98
N PRO A 52 -29.04 12.61 -4.47
CA PRO A 52 -28.34 13.89 -4.52
C PRO A 52 -27.00 13.97 -3.78
N ILE A 53 -26.75 13.06 -2.83
CA ILE A 53 -25.52 13.05 -2.04
C ILE A 53 -24.29 12.68 -2.88
N TYR A 54 -24.48 11.97 -4.01
CA TYR A 54 -23.38 11.44 -4.82
C TYR A 54 -23.11 12.19 -6.12
N GLY A 55 -23.68 13.39 -6.32
CA GLY A 55 -23.33 14.22 -7.48
C GLY A 55 -24.12 15.52 -7.62
N ASP A 56 -23.51 16.50 -8.28
CA ASP A 56 -24.11 17.79 -8.68
C ASP A 56 -25.16 17.66 -9.82
N GLY A 57 -25.46 16.43 -10.26
CA GLY A 57 -26.35 16.12 -11.38
C GLY A 57 -27.46 15.16 -10.96
N GLU A 58 -28.69 15.65 -10.96
CA GLU A 58 -29.92 14.96 -10.54
C GLU A 58 -30.33 13.75 -11.41
N ASP A 59 -29.51 13.32 -12.37
CA ASP A 59 -29.94 12.51 -13.53
C ASP A 59 -29.44 11.05 -13.57
N CYS A 60 -28.46 10.66 -12.74
CA CYS A 60 -27.82 9.35 -12.87
C CYS A 60 -28.18 8.37 -11.75
N PRO A 61 -28.79 7.21 -12.05
CA PRO A 61 -29.19 6.26 -11.03
C PRO A 61 -28.01 5.60 -10.31
N CYS A 62 -27.99 5.71 -8.99
CA CYS A 62 -26.91 5.22 -8.12
C CYS A 62 -27.40 4.37 -6.93
N VAL A 63 -28.71 4.37 -6.64
CA VAL A 63 -29.30 3.56 -5.56
C VAL A 63 -30.48 2.74 -6.08
N LEU A 64 -30.91 1.75 -5.29
CA LEU A 64 -32.13 0.99 -5.56
C LEU A 64 -33.25 1.43 -4.62
N ALA A 65 -34.42 1.74 -5.19
CA ALA A 65 -35.61 2.14 -4.46
C ALA A 65 -36.74 1.12 -4.64
N ALA A 66 -37.52 0.87 -3.59
CA ALA A 66 -38.70 0.02 -3.63
C ALA A 66 -39.81 0.55 -2.72
N PRO A 67 -41.09 0.29 -3.03
CA PRO A 67 -42.18 0.64 -2.11
C PRO A 67 -42.03 -0.08 -0.77
N MET A 68 -42.12 0.64 0.35
CA MET A 68 -41.99 0.07 1.70
C MET A 68 -43.00 -1.05 1.97
N VAL A 69 -44.21 -0.92 1.43
CA VAL A 69 -45.26 -1.95 1.51
C VAL A 69 -44.78 -3.30 0.95
N GLN A 70 -43.94 -3.29 -0.09
CA GLN A 70 -43.36 -4.51 -0.63
C GLN A 70 -42.33 -5.12 0.31
N ALA A 71 -41.48 -4.30 0.94
CA ALA A 71 -40.49 -4.76 1.91
C ALA A 71 -41.18 -5.39 3.14
N GLN A 72 -42.24 -4.75 3.64
CA GLN A 72 -43.08 -5.27 4.72
C GLN A 72 -43.69 -6.63 4.35
N ALA A 73 -44.25 -6.76 3.14
CA ALA A 73 -44.82 -8.02 2.66
C ALA A 73 -43.74 -9.11 2.50
N SER A 74 -42.56 -8.76 1.98
CA SER A 74 -41.44 -9.69 1.80
C SER A 74 -40.90 -10.17 3.16
N TRP A 75 -40.76 -9.27 4.13
CA TRP A 75 -40.38 -9.63 5.50
C TRP A 75 -41.40 -10.54 6.17
N GLN A 76 -42.70 -10.27 5.99
CA GLN A 76 -43.77 -11.10 6.53
C GLN A 76 -43.76 -12.51 5.93
N ALA A 77 -43.61 -12.61 4.59
CA ALA A 77 -43.50 -13.89 3.90
C ALA A 77 -42.25 -14.67 4.32
N LEU A 78 -41.10 -14.01 4.45
CA LEU A 78 -39.87 -14.65 4.91
C LEU A 78 -40.02 -15.16 6.34
N SER A 79 -40.57 -14.33 7.23
CA SER A 79 -40.81 -14.69 8.63
C SER A 79 -41.72 -15.91 8.78
N ALA A 80 -42.64 -16.14 7.84
CA ALA A 80 -43.50 -17.33 7.81
C ALA A 80 -42.76 -18.60 7.36
N LEU A 81 -41.67 -18.47 6.58
CA LEU A 81 -40.81 -19.59 6.18
C LEU A 81 -39.74 -19.92 7.22
N MET A 82 -39.30 -18.92 8.00
CA MET A 82 -38.32 -19.08 9.06
C MET A 82 -38.90 -19.89 10.23
N ASP A 83 -38.05 -20.71 10.85
CA ASP A 83 -38.40 -21.34 12.13
C ASP A 83 -38.69 -20.28 13.18
N LYS A 84 -39.62 -20.58 14.10
CA LYS A 84 -39.93 -19.69 15.23
C LYS A 84 -38.64 -19.43 16.04
N PRO A 85 -38.31 -18.17 16.34
CA PRO A 85 -37.12 -17.85 17.12
C PRO A 85 -37.30 -18.46 18.52
N ARG A 86 -36.25 -19.13 19.02
CA ARG A 86 -36.29 -19.86 20.29
C ARG A 86 -35.57 -19.13 21.42
N ASP A 87 -34.62 -18.27 21.07
CA ASP A 87 -33.85 -17.46 22.00
C ASP A 87 -34.25 -15.97 21.96
N ALA A 88 -33.95 -15.26 23.04
CA ALA A 88 -34.33 -13.87 23.21
C ALA A 88 -33.67 -12.93 22.18
N ALA A 89 -32.43 -13.20 21.77
CA ALA A 89 -31.72 -12.36 20.81
C ALA A 89 -32.38 -12.42 19.43
N ALA A 90 -32.71 -13.62 18.95
CA ALA A 90 -33.43 -13.81 17.69
C ALA A 90 -34.86 -13.22 17.74
N ILE A 91 -35.55 -13.28 18.88
CA ILE A 91 -36.86 -12.64 19.06
C ILE A 91 -36.73 -11.12 18.94
N VAL A 92 -35.77 -10.52 19.66
CA VAL A 92 -35.54 -9.07 19.66
C VAL A 92 -35.13 -8.59 18.27
N ALA A 93 -34.21 -9.28 17.60
CA ALA A 93 -33.76 -8.93 16.25
C ALA A 93 -34.93 -8.92 15.25
N ARG A 94 -35.73 -9.99 15.22
CA ARG A 94 -36.88 -10.07 14.29
C ARG A 94 -37.94 -9.01 14.61
N ALA A 95 -38.20 -8.74 15.89
CA ALA A 95 -39.14 -7.69 16.31
C ALA A 95 -38.63 -6.29 15.94
N GLY A 96 -37.33 -6.04 16.06
CA GLY A 96 -36.66 -4.82 15.65
C GLY A 96 -36.85 -4.55 14.15
N ILE A 97 -36.54 -5.53 13.30
CA ILE A 97 -36.75 -5.43 11.83
C ILE A 97 -38.21 -5.09 11.52
N SER A 98 -39.14 -5.82 12.14
CA SER A 98 -40.58 -5.62 11.93
C SER A 98 -41.04 -4.21 12.33
N THR A 99 -40.49 -3.69 13.42
CA THR A 99 -40.83 -2.37 13.96
C THR A 99 -40.29 -1.26 13.07
N LEU A 100 -39.03 -1.36 12.64
CA LEU A 100 -38.39 -0.38 11.77
C LEU A 100 -39.04 -0.35 10.38
N LEU A 101 -39.37 -1.50 9.80
CA LEU A 101 -40.11 -1.55 8.52
C LEU A 101 -41.54 -0.99 8.66
N ALA A 102 -42.21 -1.20 9.79
CA ALA A 102 -43.56 -0.68 10.02
C ALA A 102 -43.58 0.84 10.26
N GLY A 103 -42.52 1.38 10.89
CA GLY A 103 -42.33 2.81 11.10
C GLY A 103 -41.70 3.55 9.92
N GLY A 104 -41.16 2.81 8.95
CA GLY A 104 -40.51 3.37 7.76
C GLY A 104 -41.47 4.14 6.85
N GLN A 105 -40.91 5.07 6.08
CA GLN A 105 -41.65 5.93 5.16
C GLN A 105 -42.03 5.20 3.86
N ALA A 106 -42.65 5.89 2.90
CA ALA A 106 -43.29 5.26 1.73
C ALA A 106 -42.32 4.44 0.83
N TRP A 107 -41.06 4.85 0.78
CA TRP A 107 -40.01 4.21 -0.01
C TRP A 107 -38.92 3.65 0.90
N LEU A 108 -38.47 2.43 0.59
CA LEU A 108 -37.24 1.83 1.10
C LEU A 108 -36.16 2.02 0.05
N ILE A 109 -35.00 2.49 0.47
CA ILE A 109 -33.84 2.72 -0.40
C ILE A 109 -32.70 1.83 0.11
N LEU A 110 -32.02 1.20 -0.83
CA LEU A 110 -30.77 0.50 -0.63
C LEU A 110 -29.66 1.33 -1.27
N ASP A 111 -28.84 1.90 -0.42
CA ASP A 111 -27.57 2.47 -0.82
C ASP A 111 -26.52 1.37 -0.90
N CYS A 112 -26.01 1.23 -2.11
CA CYS A 112 -25.00 0.27 -2.51
C CYS A 112 -23.78 0.93 -3.12
N VAL A 113 -23.71 2.26 -3.11
CA VAL A 113 -22.75 3.03 -3.92
C VAL A 113 -21.31 2.64 -3.60
N GLN A 114 -20.97 2.58 -2.32
CA GLN A 114 -19.63 2.25 -1.85
C GLN A 114 -19.21 0.80 -2.18
N LEU A 115 -20.15 -0.10 -2.48
CA LEU A 115 -19.87 -1.52 -2.73
C LEU A 115 -19.82 -1.88 -4.21
N VAL A 116 -20.15 -0.94 -5.11
CA VAL A 116 -20.00 -1.14 -6.56
C VAL A 116 -18.65 -0.61 -7.00
N HIS A 117 -17.78 -1.48 -7.53
CA HIS A 117 -16.40 -1.17 -7.91
C HIS A 117 -16.26 -0.44 -9.26
N HIS A 118 -17.12 0.53 -9.52
CA HIS A 118 -17.10 1.37 -10.71
C HIS A 118 -17.53 2.78 -10.34
N ASP A 119 -17.08 3.79 -11.10
CA ASP A 119 -17.52 5.16 -10.86
C ASP A 119 -19.01 5.30 -11.23
N ILE A 120 -19.73 6.13 -10.48
CA ILE A 120 -21.07 6.56 -10.86
C ILE A 120 -20.99 7.18 -12.27
N ASP A 121 -22.05 7.04 -13.07
CA ASP A 121 -22.16 7.46 -14.48
C ASP A 121 -21.46 6.58 -15.52
N THR A 122 -20.78 5.52 -15.09
CA THR A 122 -20.20 4.55 -16.03
C THR A 122 -21.21 3.48 -16.49
N PRO A 123 -21.09 2.98 -17.74
CA PRO A 123 -21.89 1.83 -18.19
C PRO A 123 -21.71 0.59 -17.31
N GLU A 124 -20.51 0.40 -16.77
CA GLU A 124 -20.17 -0.71 -15.88
C GLU A 124 -20.92 -0.61 -14.54
N TYR A 125 -21.01 0.58 -13.97
CA TYR A 125 -21.82 0.83 -12.77
C TYR A 125 -23.30 0.55 -13.03
N ALA A 126 -23.84 1.07 -14.13
CA ALA A 126 -25.24 0.84 -14.50
C ALA A 126 -25.54 -0.66 -14.68
N ALA A 127 -24.62 -1.41 -15.31
CA ALA A 127 -24.71 -2.86 -15.43
C ALA A 127 -24.66 -3.58 -14.07
N ALA A 128 -23.82 -3.14 -13.14
CA ALA A 128 -23.75 -3.69 -11.78
C ALA A 128 -25.06 -3.44 -11.01
N LEU A 129 -25.63 -2.25 -11.11
CA LEU A 129 -26.90 -1.90 -10.49
C LEU A 129 -28.07 -2.71 -11.08
N ASP A 130 -28.07 -2.94 -12.39
CA ASP A 130 -29.03 -3.81 -13.08
C ASP A 130 -28.90 -5.28 -12.66
N ALA A 131 -27.68 -5.78 -12.50
CA ALA A 131 -27.44 -7.14 -12.00
C ALA A 131 -27.99 -7.30 -10.57
N LEU A 132 -27.75 -6.32 -9.71
CA LEU A 132 -28.27 -6.31 -8.34
C LEU A 132 -29.80 -6.30 -8.30
N ARG A 133 -30.43 -5.50 -9.17
CA ARG A 133 -31.88 -5.52 -9.35
C ARG A 133 -32.40 -6.88 -9.82
N ALA A 134 -31.69 -7.53 -10.75
CA ALA A 134 -32.05 -8.87 -11.22
C ALA A 134 -31.95 -9.91 -10.09
N GLU A 135 -30.93 -9.82 -9.24
CA GLU A 135 -30.79 -10.64 -8.03
C GLU A 135 -31.96 -10.42 -7.06
N ALA A 136 -32.28 -9.16 -6.74
CA ALA A 136 -33.40 -8.82 -5.86
C ALA A 136 -34.74 -9.39 -6.38
N GLN A 137 -34.96 -9.30 -7.70
CA GLN A 137 -36.13 -9.90 -8.35
C GLN A 137 -36.13 -11.43 -8.24
N ALA A 138 -34.99 -12.09 -8.48
CA ALA A 138 -34.87 -13.55 -8.38
C ALA A 138 -35.15 -14.04 -6.94
N LEU A 139 -34.60 -13.36 -5.94
CA LEU A 139 -34.84 -13.63 -4.51
C LEU A 139 -36.30 -13.47 -4.13
N HIS A 140 -36.94 -12.39 -4.59
CA HIS A 140 -38.37 -12.16 -4.35
C HIS A 140 -39.25 -13.25 -4.99
N LEU A 141 -38.94 -13.66 -6.22
CA LEU A 141 -39.65 -14.76 -6.87
C LEU A 141 -39.44 -16.11 -6.16
N ALA A 142 -38.24 -16.37 -5.65
CA ALA A 142 -37.95 -17.54 -4.81
C ALA A 142 -38.80 -17.52 -3.52
N LEU A 143 -38.91 -16.36 -2.88
CA LEU A 143 -39.75 -16.15 -1.70
C LEU A 143 -41.22 -16.45 -1.97
N LEU A 144 -41.78 -15.93 -3.07
CA LEU A 144 -43.17 -16.20 -3.45
C LEU A 144 -43.44 -17.69 -3.73
N ARG A 145 -42.44 -18.42 -4.23
CA ARG A 145 -42.52 -19.87 -4.44
C ARG A 145 -42.32 -20.69 -3.16
N GLY A 146 -41.85 -20.07 -2.07
CA GLY A 146 -41.43 -20.79 -0.87
C GLY A 146 -40.19 -21.66 -1.09
N ASP A 147 -39.31 -21.26 -2.02
CA ASP A 147 -38.11 -21.99 -2.40
C ASP A 147 -37.06 -21.91 -1.28
N LYS A 148 -37.04 -22.93 -0.42
CA LYS A 148 -36.16 -22.96 0.76
C LYS A 148 -34.69 -23.15 0.41
N GLU A 149 -34.38 -23.74 -0.73
CA GLU A 149 -32.99 -23.98 -1.16
C GLU A 149 -32.36 -22.66 -1.60
N ALA A 150 -33.06 -21.92 -2.47
CA ALA A 150 -32.63 -20.59 -2.89
C ALA A 150 -32.57 -19.58 -1.72
N LEU A 151 -33.36 -19.79 -0.66
CA LEU A 151 -33.39 -18.96 0.54
C LEU A 151 -32.58 -19.52 1.72
N ALA A 152 -31.83 -20.61 1.51
CA ALA A 152 -31.15 -21.31 2.59
C ALA A 152 -30.30 -20.39 3.50
N PRO A 153 -29.54 -19.39 2.99
CA PRO A 153 -28.75 -18.51 3.85
C PRO A 153 -29.60 -17.65 4.81
N LEU A 154 -30.85 -17.33 4.47
CA LEU A 154 -31.77 -16.59 5.33
C LEU A 154 -32.59 -17.50 6.26
N LEU A 155 -32.70 -18.79 5.92
CA LEU A 155 -33.50 -19.77 6.65
C LEU A 155 -32.67 -20.66 7.57
N ALA A 156 -31.35 -20.75 7.37
CA ALA A 156 -30.45 -21.56 8.18
C ALA A 156 -30.47 -21.10 9.64
N ALA A 157 -30.76 -22.04 10.55
CA ALA A 157 -30.73 -21.82 11.98
C ALA A 157 -29.47 -22.47 12.59
N GLY A 158 -28.57 -21.64 13.12
CA GLY A 158 -27.43 -22.07 13.95
C GLY A 158 -26.07 -21.97 13.25
N ALA A 159 -25.12 -21.37 13.98
CA ALA A 159 -23.73 -21.01 13.63
C ALA A 159 -23.61 -19.72 12.79
N ALA A 160 -23.31 -18.61 13.47
CA ALA A 160 -23.47 -17.21 13.05
C ALA A 160 -24.95 -16.87 12.77
N SER A 161 -25.47 -15.78 13.37
CA SER A 161 -26.76 -15.24 12.92
C SER A 161 -26.66 -15.04 11.40
N PRO A 162 -27.66 -15.40 10.58
CA PRO A 162 -27.63 -15.00 9.18
C PRO A 162 -27.34 -13.50 9.14
N ALA A 163 -26.49 -13.07 8.21
CA ALA A 163 -26.14 -11.68 8.01
C ALA A 163 -27.40 -10.90 7.60
N THR A 164 -28.25 -10.58 8.57
CA THR A 164 -29.52 -9.89 8.37
C THR A 164 -29.32 -8.38 8.38
N GLY A 165 -28.11 -7.88 8.57
CA GLY A 165 -27.87 -6.45 8.81
C GLY A 165 -27.88 -6.12 10.31
N TYR A 166 -27.26 -5.00 10.66
CA TYR A 166 -27.49 -4.31 11.93
C TYR A 166 -28.69 -3.37 11.75
N TRP A 167 -29.73 -3.53 12.55
CA TRP A 167 -30.98 -2.77 12.44
C TRP A 167 -31.13 -1.79 13.60
N SER A 168 -31.12 -0.50 13.30
CA SER A 168 -31.27 0.57 14.27
C SER A 168 -31.79 1.83 13.57
N ALA A 169 -32.61 2.61 14.26
CA ALA A 169 -32.99 3.94 13.80
C ALA A 169 -31.80 4.91 13.75
N THR A 170 -30.72 4.61 14.50
CA THR A 170 -29.46 5.39 14.52
C THR A 170 -28.50 5.02 13.39
N ALA A 171 -28.91 4.16 12.46
CA ALA A 171 -28.13 3.85 11.27
C ALA A 171 -28.11 5.02 10.25
N ASP A 172 -28.91 6.07 10.48
CA ASP A 172 -28.93 7.32 9.72
C ASP A 172 -27.57 8.04 9.73
N ALA A 173 -26.77 7.84 10.79
CA ALA A 173 -25.42 8.39 10.91
C ALA A 173 -24.46 7.96 9.76
N GLN A 174 -24.76 6.89 9.03
CA GLN A 174 -23.99 6.45 7.86
C GLN A 174 -24.31 7.20 6.56
N LEU A 175 -25.31 8.10 6.59
CA LEU A 175 -25.59 9.01 5.49
C LEU A 175 -24.58 10.16 5.40
N ALA A 176 -23.68 10.25 6.38
CA ALA A 176 -22.55 11.18 6.43
C ALA A 176 -21.24 10.40 6.65
N ASP A 177 -20.12 11.07 6.41
CA ASP A 177 -18.81 10.49 6.70
C ASP A 177 -18.66 10.23 8.20
N VAL A 178 -18.22 9.01 8.54
CA VAL A 178 -18.03 8.60 9.94
C VAL A 178 -16.66 9.07 10.40
N GLU A 179 -16.65 10.06 11.29
CA GLU A 179 -15.44 10.68 11.84
C GLU A 179 -15.37 10.51 13.36
N GLU A 180 -14.20 10.80 13.92
CA GLU A 180 -14.01 10.91 15.37
C GLU A 180 -14.75 12.14 15.90
N LEU A 181 -15.68 11.90 16.83
CA LEU A 181 -16.35 12.94 17.61
C LEU A 181 -15.68 13.09 18.98
N ASP A 182 -15.78 14.27 19.57
CA ASP A 182 -15.36 14.49 20.95
C ASP A 182 -16.20 13.62 21.90
N ALA A 183 -15.55 12.90 22.81
CA ALA A 183 -16.23 11.93 23.67
C ALA A 183 -17.32 12.55 24.57
N GLU A 184 -17.22 13.85 24.85
CA GLU A 184 -18.24 14.60 25.60
C GLU A 184 -19.53 14.83 24.79
N ASP A 185 -19.44 14.87 23.47
CA ASP A 185 -20.56 15.03 22.54
C ASP A 185 -21.27 13.70 22.23
N VAL A 186 -20.77 12.59 22.76
CA VAL A 186 -21.30 11.24 22.51
C VAL A 186 -21.86 10.64 23.81
N PRO A 187 -23.17 10.82 24.11
CA PRO A 187 -23.72 10.50 25.43
C PRO A 187 -23.56 9.04 25.88
N PHE A 188 -23.55 8.07 24.95
CA PHE A 188 -23.39 6.65 25.32
C PHE A 188 -21.96 6.29 25.73
N LEU A 189 -20.97 7.15 25.46
CA LEU A 189 -19.61 7.01 25.98
C LEU A 189 -19.51 7.46 27.45
N GLN A 190 -20.51 8.18 27.99
CA GLN A 190 -20.53 8.57 29.40
C GLN A 190 -20.56 7.33 30.29
N GLY A 191 -19.53 7.19 31.14
CA GLY A 191 -19.35 6.02 32.00
C GLY A 191 -18.57 4.86 31.35
N LEU A 192 -17.99 5.09 30.17
CA LEU A 192 -16.94 4.26 29.58
C LEU A 192 -15.60 4.99 29.64
N GLU A 193 -14.52 4.23 29.59
CA GLU A 193 -13.16 4.76 29.44
C GLU A 193 -12.78 4.63 27.97
N VAL A 194 -12.73 5.74 27.24
CA VAL A 194 -12.29 5.75 25.83
C VAL A 194 -10.76 5.60 25.80
N ARG A 195 -10.27 4.60 25.07
CA ARG A 195 -8.84 4.31 24.96
C ARG A 195 -8.21 4.93 23.72
N ALA A 196 -8.86 4.76 22.58
CA ALA A 196 -8.40 5.28 21.30
C ALA A 196 -9.54 5.32 20.27
N TRP A 197 -9.43 6.23 19.31
CA TRP A 197 -10.11 6.10 18.03
C TRP A 197 -9.34 5.14 17.11
N VAL A 198 -10.03 4.17 16.55
CA VAL A 198 -9.46 3.17 15.64
C VAL A 198 -9.95 3.46 14.23
N GLU A 199 -9.21 4.31 13.52
CA GLU A 199 -9.52 4.80 12.17
C GLU A 199 -9.86 3.67 11.20
N LYS A 200 -9.04 2.62 11.17
CA LYS A 200 -9.22 1.44 10.29
C LYS A 200 -10.54 0.70 10.47
N SER A 201 -11.18 0.85 11.64
CA SER A 201 -12.47 0.24 11.97
C SER A 201 -13.59 1.27 12.16
N LEU A 202 -13.29 2.57 12.08
CA LEU A 202 -14.23 3.67 12.36
C LEU A 202 -15.00 3.45 13.68
N CYS A 203 -14.27 3.12 14.75
CA CYS A 203 -14.82 2.82 16.08
C CYS A 203 -13.93 3.41 17.18
N TYR A 204 -14.53 3.70 18.33
CA TYR A 204 -13.81 3.86 19.58
C TYR A 204 -13.50 2.50 20.19
N GLU A 205 -12.24 2.30 20.57
CA GLU A 205 -11.88 1.29 21.56
C GLU A 205 -12.19 1.84 22.95
N VAL A 206 -12.99 1.09 23.70
CA VAL A 206 -13.47 1.49 25.02
C VAL A 206 -13.24 0.38 26.03
N SER A 207 -13.04 0.75 27.29
CA SER A 207 -13.11 -0.17 28.43
C SER A 207 -14.26 0.16 29.36
N LYS A 208 -14.70 -0.87 30.09
CA LYS A 208 -15.75 -0.73 31.11
C LYS A 208 -15.20 0.04 32.32
N ALA A 209 -15.90 1.07 32.78
CA ALA A 209 -15.47 1.85 33.95
C ALA A 209 -15.22 0.95 35.17
N GLY A 210 -14.04 1.09 35.78
CA GLY A 210 -13.59 0.27 36.91
C GLY A 210 -13.25 -1.19 36.58
N GLN A 211 -13.31 -1.58 35.30
CA GLN A 211 -12.88 -2.88 34.77
C GLN A 211 -12.10 -2.64 33.46
N PRO A 212 -10.90 -2.01 33.54
CA PRO A 212 -10.17 -1.58 32.35
C PRO A 212 -9.82 -2.75 31.43
N ASP A 213 -9.62 -3.95 31.97
CA ASP A 213 -9.23 -5.15 31.22
C ASP A 213 -10.37 -5.72 30.34
N ILE A 214 -11.60 -5.20 30.44
CA ILE A 214 -12.71 -5.58 29.56
C ILE A 214 -12.85 -4.53 28.46
N LEU A 215 -12.55 -4.95 27.23
CA LEU A 215 -12.52 -4.10 26.06
C LEU A 215 -13.77 -4.27 25.19
N GLY A 216 -14.06 -3.24 24.42
CA GLY A 216 -15.09 -3.24 23.39
C GLY A 216 -14.79 -2.26 22.25
N LEU A 217 -15.52 -2.42 21.14
CA LEU A 217 -15.47 -1.54 19.98
C LEU A 217 -16.88 -1.05 19.66
N VAL A 218 -17.03 0.27 19.59
CA VAL A 218 -18.31 0.94 19.36
C VAL A 218 -18.15 2.09 18.37
N THR A 219 -19.08 2.21 17.42
CA THR A 219 -19.08 3.30 16.43
C THR A 219 -19.50 4.63 17.08
N PRO A 220 -19.24 5.79 16.46
CA PRO A 220 -19.67 7.10 16.98
C PRO A 220 -21.18 7.27 17.15
N TYR A 221 -21.97 6.46 16.48
CA TYR A 221 -23.44 6.44 16.54
C TYR A 221 -23.99 5.28 17.39
N GLY A 222 -23.14 4.61 18.19
CA GLY A 222 -23.55 3.70 19.25
C GLY A 222 -23.78 2.24 18.83
N ARG A 223 -23.34 1.85 17.62
CA ARG A 223 -23.33 0.43 17.24
C ARG A 223 -22.12 -0.27 17.85
N TRP A 224 -22.37 -1.32 18.61
CA TRP A 224 -21.30 -2.18 19.12
C TRP A 224 -20.87 -3.19 18.05
N ILE A 225 -19.60 -3.14 17.66
CA ILE A 225 -18.94 -4.20 16.88
C ILE A 225 -18.45 -5.29 17.84
N VAL A 226 -17.87 -4.88 18.98
CA VAL A 226 -17.49 -5.79 20.06
C VAL A 226 -18.12 -5.31 21.37
N PRO A 227 -19.27 -5.87 21.79
CA PRO A 227 -19.91 -5.46 23.03
C PRO A 227 -19.14 -5.96 24.27
N LEU A 228 -19.11 -5.14 25.32
CA LEU A 228 -18.44 -5.45 26.59
C LEU A 228 -18.94 -6.75 27.25
N SER A 229 -20.14 -7.22 26.91
CA SER A 229 -20.70 -8.49 27.38
C SER A 229 -19.93 -9.73 26.89
N LEU A 230 -19.13 -9.60 25.82
CA LEU A 230 -18.24 -10.67 25.36
C LEU A 230 -17.03 -10.87 26.28
N ASN A 231 -16.79 -9.97 27.23
CA ASN A 231 -15.65 -10.01 28.17
C ASN A 231 -14.32 -10.21 27.42
N VAL A 232 -14.08 -9.41 26.38
CA VAL A 232 -12.86 -9.44 25.61
C VAL A 232 -11.73 -8.81 26.42
N ALA A 233 -10.61 -9.52 26.53
CA ALA A 233 -9.41 -9.11 27.25
C ALA A 233 -8.38 -8.46 26.33
N GLU A 234 -8.34 -8.89 25.07
CA GLU A 234 -7.42 -8.40 24.05
C GLU A 234 -8.16 -8.18 22.74
N LEU A 235 -7.90 -7.04 22.10
CA LEU A 235 -8.45 -6.65 20.79
C LEU A 235 -7.33 -6.25 19.85
N GLY A 236 -7.35 -6.80 18.64
CA GLY A 236 -6.45 -6.45 17.56
C GLY A 236 -7.22 -5.95 16.34
N ALA A 237 -7.36 -4.63 16.23
CA ALA A 237 -8.07 -3.98 15.12
C ALA A 237 -7.12 -3.46 14.01
N ARG A 238 -5.82 -3.81 14.07
CA ARG A 238 -4.80 -3.36 13.10
C ARG A 238 -5.08 -3.81 11.65
N HIS A 239 -5.87 -4.87 11.49
CA HIS A 239 -6.27 -5.47 10.21
C HIS A 239 -7.74 -5.19 9.86
N ALA A 240 -8.35 -4.17 10.47
CA ALA A 240 -9.73 -3.81 10.14
C ALA A 240 -9.90 -3.37 8.68
N ASP A 241 -8.86 -2.81 8.04
CA ASP A 241 -8.88 -2.54 6.59
C ASP A 241 -8.96 -3.81 5.73
N ASP A 242 -8.44 -4.93 6.24
CA ASP A 242 -8.60 -6.27 5.63
C ASP A 242 -9.95 -6.92 5.98
N GLY A 243 -10.77 -6.25 6.80
CA GLY A 243 -12.09 -6.71 7.22
C GLY A 243 -12.13 -7.51 8.52
N TRP A 244 -11.01 -7.59 9.25
CA TRP A 244 -10.85 -8.53 10.36
C TRP A 244 -10.44 -7.86 11.67
N ILE A 245 -10.99 -8.35 12.78
CA ILE A 245 -10.62 -7.99 14.15
C ILE A 245 -10.25 -9.27 14.90
N THR A 246 -9.04 -9.35 15.43
CA THR A 246 -8.64 -10.47 16.30
C THR A 246 -9.04 -10.19 17.74
N PHE A 247 -9.40 -11.22 18.51
CA PHE A 247 -9.76 -11.04 19.92
C PHE A 247 -9.39 -12.25 20.78
N ALA A 248 -9.18 -12.02 22.08
CA ALA A 248 -9.14 -13.07 23.10
C ALA A 248 -10.06 -12.71 24.27
N THR A 249 -10.68 -13.71 24.89
CA THR A 249 -11.65 -13.48 25.98
C THR A 249 -10.99 -13.65 27.34
N MET A 250 -11.53 -13.01 28.39
CA MET A 250 -11.09 -13.19 29.77
C MET A 250 -11.11 -14.67 30.23
N ALA A 251 -12.02 -15.48 29.69
CA ALA A 251 -12.10 -16.91 30.00
C ALA A 251 -10.96 -17.73 29.36
N HIS A 252 -10.45 -17.27 28.22
CA HIS A 252 -9.46 -17.97 27.40
C HIS A 252 -8.46 -16.95 26.81
N PRO A 253 -7.59 -16.35 27.64
CA PRO A 253 -6.65 -15.32 27.18
C PRO A 253 -5.62 -15.87 26.17
N ASP A 254 -5.28 -17.16 26.28
CA ASP A 254 -4.33 -17.81 25.36
C ASP A 254 -4.99 -18.36 24.07
N ALA A 255 -6.28 -18.08 23.85
CA ALA A 255 -7.03 -18.53 22.70
C ALA A 255 -7.60 -17.34 21.93
N HIS A 256 -7.21 -17.21 20.67
CA HIS A 256 -7.60 -16.10 19.82
C HIS A 256 -8.66 -16.52 18.81
N GLY A 257 -9.63 -15.63 18.57
CA GLY A 257 -10.63 -15.74 17.52
C GLY A 257 -10.55 -14.55 16.56
N VAL A 258 -11.39 -14.60 15.53
CA VAL A 258 -11.54 -13.51 14.54
C VAL A 258 -13.01 -13.13 14.40
N LEU A 259 -13.25 -11.83 14.40
CA LEU A 259 -14.51 -11.18 14.11
C LEU A 259 -14.42 -10.49 12.75
N ASP A 260 -15.53 -10.43 12.02
CA ASP A 260 -15.67 -9.46 10.92
C ASP A 260 -15.97 -8.05 11.46
N LEU A 261 -15.99 -7.05 10.56
CA LEU A 261 -16.35 -5.67 10.91
C LEU A 261 -17.83 -5.48 11.27
N ASN A 262 -18.63 -6.54 11.27
CA ASN A 262 -20.03 -6.52 11.69
C ASN A 262 -20.24 -7.14 13.08
N GLY A 263 -19.17 -7.59 13.74
CA GLY A 263 -19.20 -8.22 15.06
C GLY A 263 -19.55 -9.72 15.02
N THR A 264 -19.52 -10.33 13.83
CA THR A 264 -19.75 -11.77 13.66
C THR A 264 -18.47 -12.52 13.92
N VAL A 265 -18.49 -13.49 14.83
CA VAL A 265 -17.36 -14.41 15.04
C VAL A 265 -17.24 -15.31 13.81
N VAL A 266 -16.21 -15.10 13.01
CA VAL A 266 -15.91 -15.93 11.83
C VAL A 266 -15.03 -17.12 12.20
N LEU A 267 -14.04 -16.89 13.08
CA LEU A 267 -13.23 -17.95 13.68
C LEU A 267 -13.41 -17.93 15.21
N PRO A 268 -13.91 -19.01 15.83
CA PRO A 268 -14.04 -19.07 17.28
C PRO A 268 -12.66 -19.09 17.96
N PRO A 269 -12.55 -18.63 19.22
CA PRO A 269 -11.31 -18.69 19.97
C PRO A 269 -10.70 -20.10 19.98
N ALA A 270 -9.49 -20.21 19.47
CA ALA A 270 -8.71 -21.44 19.45
C ALA A 270 -7.33 -21.18 20.07
N PRO A 271 -6.72 -22.17 20.76
CA PRO A 271 -5.41 -21.99 21.39
C PRO A 271 -4.36 -21.48 20.41
N GLY A 272 -3.54 -20.54 20.87
CA GLY A 272 -2.51 -19.90 20.07
C GLY A 272 -2.89 -18.50 19.59
N ALA A 273 -1.91 -17.81 19.01
CA ALA A 273 -2.06 -16.49 18.45
C ALA A 273 -2.52 -16.55 16.98
N LEU A 274 -3.30 -15.56 16.56
CA LEU A 274 -3.74 -15.39 15.18
C LEU A 274 -3.15 -14.10 14.60
N TYR A 275 -2.54 -14.20 13.43
CA TYR A 275 -1.95 -13.09 12.69
C TYR A 275 -2.62 -13.03 11.32
N VAL A 276 -3.53 -12.07 11.17
CA VAL A 276 -4.15 -11.82 9.86
C VAL A 276 -3.06 -11.37 8.90
N ILE A 277 -3.03 -12.00 7.73
CA ILE A 277 -2.08 -11.64 6.67
C ILE A 277 -2.77 -10.62 5.78
N ASN A 278 -3.93 -10.97 5.22
CA ASN A 278 -4.73 -10.12 4.34
C ASN A 278 -6.22 -10.49 4.47
N THR A 279 -7.06 -9.97 3.56
CA THR A 279 -8.50 -10.27 3.47
C THR A 279 -8.85 -11.77 3.37
N HIS A 280 -7.93 -12.62 2.92
CA HIS A 280 -8.19 -14.04 2.65
C HIS A 280 -7.46 -15.01 3.59
N LEU A 281 -6.47 -14.55 4.35
CA LEU A 281 -5.50 -15.44 5.01
C LEU A 281 -5.19 -15.00 6.44
N VAL A 282 -5.06 -16.00 7.32
CA VAL A 282 -4.59 -15.83 8.70
C VAL A 282 -3.60 -16.93 9.05
N GLN A 283 -2.51 -16.55 9.71
CA GLN A 283 -1.57 -17.49 10.31
C GLN A 283 -1.98 -17.76 11.75
N GLN A 284 -2.04 -19.03 12.13
CA GLN A 284 -2.17 -19.47 13.51
C GLN A 284 -0.82 -19.98 14.02
N ILE A 285 -0.39 -19.50 15.18
CA ILE A 285 0.77 -20.02 15.91
C ILE A 285 0.27 -20.62 17.22
N ALA A 286 0.27 -21.96 17.29
CA ALA A 286 -0.16 -22.68 18.48
C ALA A 286 0.82 -22.48 19.66
N PRO A 287 0.41 -22.74 20.91
CA PRO A 287 1.27 -22.53 22.08
C PRO A 287 2.57 -23.37 22.09
N ASP A 288 2.61 -24.46 21.34
CA ASP A 288 3.81 -25.31 21.15
C ASP A 288 4.72 -24.81 20.00
N GLY A 289 4.36 -23.68 19.37
CA GLY A 289 5.06 -23.10 18.22
C GLY A 289 4.61 -23.65 16.87
N ALA A 290 3.69 -24.63 16.82
CA ALA A 290 3.22 -25.16 15.55
C ALA A 290 2.43 -24.10 14.76
N SER A 291 2.89 -23.82 13.54
CA SER A 291 2.33 -22.81 12.65
C SER A 291 1.39 -23.40 11.60
N ARG A 292 0.31 -22.69 11.28
CA ARG A 292 -0.67 -23.07 10.24
C ARG A 292 -1.13 -21.84 9.47
N LEU A 293 -1.32 -22.01 8.17
CA LEU A 293 -1.98 -21.03 7.31
C LEU A 293 -3.43 -21.46 7.09
N LEU A 294 -4.37 -20.61 7.45
CA LEU A 294 -5.80 -20.84 7.32
C LEU A 294 -6.41 -19.83 6.33
N ARG A 295 -7.45 -20.27 5.63
CA ARG A 295 -8.29 -19.41 4.81
C ARG A 295 -9.31 -18.68 5.68
N LEU A 296 -9.53 -17.41 5.40
CA LEU A 296 -10.65 -16.64 5.91
C LEU A 296 -11.79 -16.56 4.87
N PRO A 297 -13.05 -16.49 5.32
CA PRO A 297 -13.51 -16.56 6.71
C PRO A 297 -13.70 -17.99 7.25
N ASP A 298 -13.61 -19.03 6.41
CA ASP A 298 -14.09 -20.38 6.74
C ASP A 298 -13.13 -21.22 7.63
N GLY A 299 -11.92 -20.72 7.88
CA GLY A 299 -10.92 -21.38 8.70
C GLY A 299 -10.31 -22.63 8.06
N ALA A 300 -10.51 -22.85 6.76
CA ALA A 300 -9.99 -24.03 6.10
C ALA A 300 -8.45 -24.04 6.13
N LEU A 301 -7.87 -25.15 6.60
CA LEU A 301 -6.43 -25.33 6.59
C LEU A 301 -5.90 -25.36 5.15
N LEU A 302 -5.00 -24.44 4.83
CA LEU A 302 -4.32 -24.38 3.53
C LEU A 302 -2.94 -25.03 3.59
N MET A 303 -2.18 -24.78 4.67
CA MET A 303 -0.83 -25.33 4.83
C MET A 303 -0.44 -25.44 6.30
N ASP A 304 0.16 -26.56 6.69
CA ASP A 304 0.82 -26.75 7.98
C ASP A 304 2.31 -26.40 7.91
N LYS A 305 2.89 -26.02 9.06
CA LYS A 305 4.31 -25.69 9.23
C LYS A 305 4.73 -24.57 8.29
N VAL A 306 4.16 -23.39 8.48
CA VAL A 306 4.55 -22.17 7.77
C VAL A 306 5.17 -21.22 8.78
N ASP A 307 6.49 -21.30 8.91
CA ASP A 307 7.23 -20.68 10.01
C ASP A 307 7.38 -19.17 9.80
N ASN A 308 7.48 -18.74 8.54
CA ASN A 308 7.58 -17.33 8.17
C ASN A 308 6.65 -17.02 6.99
N ILE A 309 6.03 -15.84 7.03
CA ILE A 309 5.13 -15.34 5.99
C ILE A 309 5.39 -13.87 5.76
N CYS A 310 5.60 -13.48 4.51
CA CYS A 310 5.83 -12.08 4.14
C CYS A 310 5.02 -11.72 2.89
N GLN A 311 4.35 -10.57 2.90
CA GLN A 311 3.73 -10.03 1.68
C GLN A 311 4.76 -9.30 0.84
N ARG A 312 4.72 -9.54 -0.47
CA ARG A 312 5.52 -8.83 -1.46
C ARG A 312 4.77 -7.61 -1.98
N GLU A 313 5.51 -6.63 -2.49
CA GLU A 313 4.94 -5.46 -3.16
C GLU A 313 4.11 -5.80 -4.41
N ASP A 314 4.39 -6.96 -5.04
CA ASP A 314 3.65 -7.43 -6.22
C ASP A 314 2.34 -8.18 -5.89
N GLY A 315 1.96 -8.22 -4.60
CA GLY A 315 0.73 -8.83 -4.11
C GLY A 315 0.79 -10.34 -3.89
N TYR A 316 1.96 -10.97 -4.10
CA TYR A 316 2.18 -12.37 -3.73
C TYR A 316 2.71 -12.50 -2.31
N ILE A 317 2.75 -13.73 -1.81
CA ILE A 317 3.13 -14.03 -0.43
C ILE A 317 4.28 -15.03 -0.42
N ASP A 318 5.39 -14.63 0.19
CA ASP A 318 6.47 -15.54 0.53
C ASP A 318 6.09 -16.37 1.75
N ILE A 319 6.38 -17.66 1.65
CA ILE A 319 6.27 -18.59 2.75
C ILE A 319 7.60 -19.31 2.95
N GLU A 320 7.99 -19.48 4.20
CA GLU A 320 9.14 -20.31 4.56
C GLU A 320 8.71 -21.39 5.54
N ARG A 321 9.32 -22.56 5.40
CA ARG A 321 9.14 -23.66 6.34
C ARG A 321 10.43 -24.44 6.54
N GLN A 322 10.61 -24.95 7.75
CA GLN A 322 11.69 -25.85 8.07
C GLN A 322 11.42 -27.24 7.47
N THR A 323 12.48 -27.87 6.98
CA THR A 323 12.43 -29.25 6.50
C THR A 323 12.60 -30.25 7.64
N ASP A 324 11.85 -31.36 7.59
CA ASP A 324 11.92 -32.44 8.59
C ASP A 324 13.20 -33.33 8.45
N GLY A 325 14.22 -32.83 7.75
CA GLY A 325 15.45 -33.57 7.41
C GLY A 325 16.62 -33.28 8.36
N ALA A 326 17.67 -34.10 8.28
CA ALA A 326 18.86 -34.01 9.15
C ALA A 326 19.64 -32.68 9.09
N ASP A 327 19.41 -31.87 8.05
CA ASP A 327 20.10 -30.60 7.84
C ASP A 327 19.26 -29.37 8.26
N GLU A 328 18.01 -29.56 8.73
CA GLU A 328 17.13 -28.50 9.28
C GLU A 328 17.07 -27.19 8.46
N ARG A 329 17.15 -27.28 7.12
CA ARG A 329 17.16 -26.08 6.26
C ARG A 329 15.75 -25.54 6.06
N ASN A 330 15.64 -24.22 5.97
CA ASN A 330 14.42 -23.55 5.53
C ASN A 330 14.26 -23.69 4.01
N VAL A 331 13.03 -23.91 3.59
CA VAL A 331 12.62 -23.89 2.18
C VAL A 331 11.53 -22.85 1.97
N CYS A 332 11.69 -22.08 0.90
CA CYS A 332 10.83 -21.00 0.49
C CYS A 332 9.87 -21.45 -0.62
N GLY A 333 8.66 -20.93 -0.58
CA GLY A 333 7.63 -21.04 -1.61
C GLY A 333 6.89 -19.73 -1.77
N VAL A 334 6.00 -19.66 -2.77
CA VAL A 334 5.23 -18.45 -3.07
C VAL A 334 3.76 -18.80 -3.25
N LEU A 335 2.89 -18.03 -2.61
CA LEU A 335 1.44 -18.12 -2.74
C LEU A 335 0.89 -16.88 -3.44
N ASP A 336 -0.30 -17.00 -4.05
CA ASP A 336 -1.10 -15.81 -4.36
C ASP A 336 -1.81 -15.28 -3.11
N ALA A 337 -2.46 -14.11 -3.25
CA ALA A 337 -3.18 -13.46 -2.15
C ALA A 337 -4.29 -14.32 -1.53
N THR A 338 -4.80 -15.34 -2.24
CA THR A 338 -5.83 -16.27 -1.75
C THR A 338 -5.25 -17.51 -1.06
N GLY A 339 -3.93 -17.63 -1.04
CA GLY A 339 -3.20 -18.77 -0.48
C GLY A 339 -3.01 -19.93 -1.45
N LYS A 340 -3.32 -19.74 -2.74
CA LYS A 340 -3.03 -20.76 -3.76
C LYS A 340 -1.52 -20.83 -3.97
N VAL A 341 -0.98 -22.04 -3.94
CA VAL A 341 0.44 -22.28 -4.19
C VAL A 341 0.80 -21.96 -5.64
N LEU A 342 1.67 -20.96 -5.83
CA LEU A 342 2.31 -20.64 -7.11
C LEU A 342 3.64 -21.38 -7.22
N LEU A 343 4.46 -21.35 -6.17
CA LEU A 343 5.68 -22.16 -6.04
C LEU A 343 5.62 -22.95 -4.73
N PRO A 344 5.75 -24.29 -4.77
CA PRO A 344 5.77 -25.06 -3.55
C PRO A 344 7.02 -24.72 -2.71
N PRO A 345 6.93 -24.84 -1.38
CA PRO A 345 8.07 -24.62 -0.49
C PRO A 345 9.11 -25.74 -0.65
N ALA A 346 9.95 -25.61 -1.66
CA ALA A 346 10.93 -26.60 -2.08
C ALA A 346 12.30 -25.99 -2.45
N TYR A 347 12.39 -24.66 -2.45
CA TYR A 347 13.55 -23.91 -2.91
C TYR A 347 14.29 -23.31 -1.72
N SER A 348 15.60 -23.13 -1.81
CA SER A 348 16.37 -22.41 -0.78
C SER A 348 16.11 -20.90 -0.82
N SER A 349 15.69 -20.37 -1.98
CA SER A 349 15.18 -19.01 -2.12
C SER A 349 14.42 -18.85 -3.44
N THR A 350 13.52 -17.86 -3.49
CA THR A 350 12.77 -17.48 -4.68
C THR A 350 12.81 -15.98 -4.86
N GLN A 351 13.19 -15.50 -6.04
CA GLN A 351 13.11 -14.07 -6.37
C GLN A 351 11.70 -13.66 -6.82
N ASP A 352 11.50 -12.36 -7.04
CA ASP A 352 10.27 -11.81 -7.60
C ASP A 352 9.98 -12.26 -9.02
N PHE A 353 8.69 -12.40 -9.32
CA PHE A 353 8.25 -12.68 -10.67
C PHE A 353 8.41 -11.44 -11.54
N GLY A 354 9.15 -11.56 -12.64
CA GLY A 354 9.30 -10.45 -13.58
C GLY A 354 7.94 -9.93 -14.09
N THR A 355 7.75 -8.61 -14.11
CA THR A 355 6.44 -7.97 -14.36
C THR A 355 5.70 -8.44 -15.61
N LYS A 356 6.40 -8.63 -16.74
CA LYS A 356 5.77 -8.99 -18.03
C LYS A 356 5.68 -10.49 -18.28
N LYS A 357 6.77 -11.22 -18.04
CA LYS A 357 6.87 -12.66 -18.39
C LYS A 357 6.56 -13.58 -17.22
N LYS A 358 6.47 -13.03 -16.00
CA LYS A 358 6.08 -13.74 -14.80
C LYS A 358 6.96 -14.99 -14.56
N ILE A 359 8.27 -14.79 -14.76
CA ILE A 359 9.33 -15.78 -14.51
C ILE A 359 10.14 -15.29 -13.31
N ALA A 360 10.43 -16.21 -12.38
CA ALA A 360 11.27 -15.99 -11.22
C ALA A 360 12.53 -16.85 -11.30
N ILE A 361 13.60 -16.37 -10.68
CA ILE A 361 14.80 -17.18 -10.40
C ILE A 361 14.55 -17.90 -9.08
N VAL A 362 14.76 -19.21 -9.08
CA VAL A 362 14.66 -20.06 -7.88
C VAL A 362 16.02 -20.69 -7.60
N SER A 363 16.33 -20.97 -6.34
CA SER A 363 17.56 -21.64 -5.96
C SER A 363 17.31 -22.93 -5.19
N GLN A 364 18.20 -23.91 -5.37
CA GLN A 364 18.22 -25.15 -4.59
C GLN A 364 19.67 -25.63 -4.51
N ASP A 365 20.14 -25.96 -3.30
CA ASP A 365 21.51 -26.44 -3.06
C ASP A 365 22.60 -25.54 -3.70
N SER A 366 22.44 -24.22 -3.54
CA SER A 366 23.33 -23.19 -4.10
C SER A 366 23.39 -23.12 -5.64
N LEU A 367 22.48 -23.79 -6.35
CA LEU A 367 22.33 -23.70 -7.81
C LEU A 367 21.01 -23.03 -8.16
N PHE A 368 20.98 -22.36 -9.30
CA PHE A 368 19.86 -21.56 -9.78
C PHE A 368 19.10 -22.23 -10.91
N GLY A 369 17.79 -22.01 -10.94
CA GLY A 369 16.84 -22.44 -11.95
C GLY A 369 15.84 -21.32 -12.28
N LEU A 370 14.91 -21.61 -13.17
CA LEU A 370 13.84 -20.69 -13.59
C LEU A 370 12.49 -21.36 -13.37
N ALA A 371 11.54 -20.64 -12.79
CA ALA A 371 10.17 -21.07 -12.65
C ALA A 371 9.18 -20.00 -13.12
N ASN A 372 8.00 -20.40 -13.58
CA ASN A 372 6.92 -19.48 -13.93
C ASN A 372 5.90 -19.36 -12.78
N ILE A 373 4.96 -18.41 -12.90
CA ILE A 373 3.85 -18.24 -11.94
C ILE A 373 2.88 -19.42 -11.86
N HIS A 374 2.92 -20.35 -12.80
CA HIS A 374 2.09 -21.56 -12.77
C HIS A 374 2.75 -22.69 -11.98
N GLY A 375 3.96 -22.46 -11.46
CA GLY A 375 4.74 -23.44 -10.72
C GLY A 375 5.59 -24.37 -11.59
N ASP A 376 5.61 -24.15 -12.91
CA ASP A 376 6.44 -24.95 -13.80
C ASP A 376 7.90 -24.53 -13.68
N LEU A 377 8.76 -25.52 -13.42
CA LEU A 377 10.21 -25.35 -13.48
C LEU A 377 10.65 -25.33 -14.95
N LEU A 378 10.78 -24.13 -15.50
CA LEU A 378 11.23 -23.88 -16.88
C LEU A 378 12.67 -24.35 -17.09
N ALA A 379 13.54 -24.09 -16.11
CA ALA A 379 14.93 -24.56 -16.11
C ALA A 379 15.28 -25.14 -14.73
N PRO A 380 15.87 -26.35 -14.65
CA PRO A 380 16.21 -26.94 -13.36
C PRO A 380 17.32 -26.18 -12.64
N CYS A 381 17.36 -26.29 -11.31
CA CYS A 381 18.42 -25.73 -10.45
C CYS A 381 19.76 -26.41 -10.69
N ARG A 382 20.44 -26.04 -11.78
CA ARG A 382 21.74 -26.60 -12.20
C ARG A 382 22.75 -25.57 -12.68
N TYR A 383 22.36 -24.31 -12.70
CA TYR A 383 23.19 -23.21 -13.16
C TYR A 383 23.89 -22.59 -11.95
N ARG A 384 25.16 -22.26 -12.08
CA ARG A 384 25.92 -21.57 -11.02
C ARG A 384 25.50 -20.12 -10.88
N TYR A 385 24.90 -19.57 -11.94
CA TYR A 385 24.46 -18.20 -12.00
C TYR A 385 23.40 -18.03 -13.08
N ILE A 386 22.39 -17.22 -12.79
CA ILE A 386 21.40 -16.70 -13.75
C ILE A 386 21.31 -15.20 -13.45
N ASP A 387 21.40 -14.38 -14.50
CA ASP A 387 21.51 -12.92 -14.38
C ASP A 387 20.21 -12.27 -13.86
N CYS A 388 19.24 -12.09 -14.75
CA CYS A 388 17.91 -11.62 -14.41
C CYS A 388 16.87 -12.34 -15.28
N ALA A 389 15.78 -12.78 -14.67
CA ALA A 389 14.65 -13.39 -15.37
C ALA A 389 13.53 -12.37 -15.71
N HIS A 390 13.67 -11.13 -15.24
CA HIS A 390 12.70 -10.07 -15.48
C HIS A 390 13.04 -9.28 -16.76
N THR A 391 12.06 -9.13 -17.65
CA THR A 391 12.24 -8.44 -18.94
C THR A 391 12.24 -6.90 -18.82
N SER A 392 12.67 -6.35 -17.69
CA SER A 392 12.70 -4.90 -17.42
C SER A 392 14.08 -4.27 -17.65
N ALA A 393 15.15 -5.08 -17.75
CA ALA A 393 16.53 -4.65 -18.07
C ALA A 393 17.24 -5.69 -18.97
N PRO A 394 18.15 -5.27 -19.86
CA PRO A 394 17.89 -4.98 -21.28
C PRO A 394 17.57 -6.25 -22.13
N PRO A 395 16.31 -6.69 -22.25
CA PRO A 395 15.95 -7.90 -23.01
C PRO A 395 15.69 -7.61 -24.50
N LYS A 396 15.49 -6.34 -24.89
CA LYS A 396 15.46 -5.95 -26.31
C LYS A 396 16.81 -6.25 -26.98
N VAL A 397 17.90 -6.00 -26.26
CA VAL A 397 19.28 -6.32 -26.69
C VAL A 397 19.48 -7.85 -26.79
N ARG A 398 18.95 -8.62 -25.84
CA ARG A 398 19.19 -10.08 -25.76
C ARG A 398 18.19 -10.95 -26.53
N LYS A 399 17.34 -10.38 -27.40
CA LYS A 399 16.34 -11.12 -28.20
C LYS A 399 15.47 -12.07 -27.35
N ASN A 400 15.05 -11.64 -26.17
CA ASN A 400 14.29 -12.44 -25.18
C ASN A 400 15.02 -13.71 -24.67
N LEU A 401 16.34 -13.67 -24.60
CA LEU A 401 17.16 -14.73 -24.00
C LEU A 401 17.68 -14.30 -22.61
N ILE A 402 17.80 -15.28 -21.72
CA ILE A 402 18.28 -15.13 -20.34
C ILE A 402 19.72 -15.65 -20.27
N TYR A 403 20.65 -14.84 -19.77
CA TYR A 403 22.04 -15.27 -19.61
C TYR A 403 22.21 -16.12 -18.36
N ALA A 404 22.97 -17.21 -18.49
CA ALA A 404 23.29 -18.12 -17.38
C ALA A 404 24.71 -18.68 -17.52
N ILE A 405 25.24 -19.20 -16.41
CA ILE A 405 26.50 -19.95 -16.38
C ILE A 405 26.18 -21.35 -15.86
N ASP A 406 26.52 -22.38 -16.63
CA ASP A 406 26.28 -23.76 -16.22
C ASP A 406 27.25 -24.22 -15.10
N ARG A 407 27.11 -25.49 -14.69
CA ARG A 407 27.95 -26.10 -13.64
C ARG A 407 29.44 -26.11 -13.97
N ASP A 408 29.78 -26.17 -15.25
CA ASP A 408 31.16 -26.27 -15.74
C ASP A 408 31.77 -24.88 -15.94
N GLY A 409 31.01 -23.81 -15.69
CA GLY A 409 31.44 -22.44 -15.85
C GLY A 409 31.31 -21.92 -17.28
N LEU A 410 30.52 -22.58 -18.13
CA LEU A 410 30.34 -22.22 -19.54
C LEU A 410 29.17 -21.25 -19.73
N ALA A 411 29.37 -20.30 -20.64
CA ALA A 411 28.38 -19.28 -20.97
C ALA A 411 27.19 -19.89 -21.70
N CYS A 412 25.98 -19.63 -21.19
CA CYS A 412 24.72 -20.13 -21.72
C CYS A 412 23.75 -18.98 -22.02
N MET A 413 22.94 -19.13 -23.06
CA MET A 413 21.73 -18.34 -23.25
C MET A 413 20.52 -19.28 -23.16
N LEU A 414 19.56 -18.97 -22.31
CA LEU A 414 18.32 -19.71 -22.15
C LEU A 414 17.18 -18.98 -22.85
N LYS A 415 16.31 -19.70 -23.53
CA LYS A 415 15.02 -19.19 -23.98
C LYS A 415 14.10 -18.98 -22.78
N LEU A 416 12.99 -18.26 -22.97
CA LEU A 416 11.98 -18.07 -21.92
C LEU A 416 11.33 -19.38 -21.46
N ASP A 417 11.43 -20.46 -22.23
CA ASP A 417 11.00 -21.81 -21.80
C ASP A 417 12.11 -22.56 -21.03
N GLY A 418 13.20 -21.88 -20.67
CA GLY A 418 14.33 -22.41 -19.91
C GLY A 418 15.30 -23.30 -20.70
N LYS A 419 15.03 -23.58 -21.98
CA LYS A 419 15.91 -24.41 -22.81
C LYS A 419 17.12 -23.61 -23.31
N PRO A 420 18.31 -24.24 -23.40
CA PRO A 420 19.48 -23.58 -23.96
C PRO A 420 19.24 -23.24 -25.44
N ALA A 421 19.65 -22.03 -25.85
CA ALA A 421 19.59 -21.56 -27.23
C ALA A 421 20.67 -22.22 -28.10
N PHE A 422 21.78 -22.64 -27.50
CA PHE A 422 22.91 -23.33 -28.11
C PHE A 422 23.59 -24.26 -27.09
N THR A 423 24.46 -25.17 -27.56
CA THR A 423 25.26 -26.02 -26.66
C THR A 423 26.44 -25.20 -26.11
N PRO A 424 26.56 -25.00 -24.78
CA PRO A 424 27.66 -24.23 -24.19
C PRO A 424 29.02 -24.86 -24.51
N LEU A 425 29.97 -24.05 -24.98
CA LEU A 425 31.31 -24.51 -25.35
C LEU A 425 32.43 -23.70 -24.70
N TYR A 426 32.16 -22.45 -24.36
CA TYR A 426 33.19 -21.49 -23.98
C TYR A 426 32.83 -20.82 -22.64
N PRO A 427 33.79 -20.66 -21.71
CA PRO A 427 33.58 -19.88 -20.51
C PRO A 427 33.50 -18.38 -20.85
N PRO A 428 32.86 -17.57 -19.99
CA PRO A 428 32.80 -16.13 -20.20
C PRO A 428 34.19 -15.49 -20.07
N ALA A 429 34.44 -14.44 -20.86
CA ALA A 429 35.72 -13.73 -20.84
C ALA A 429 35.95 -12.94 -19.55
N HIS A 430 34.91 -12.65 -18.78
CA HIS A 430 34.99 -11.95 -17.51
C HIS A 430 33.75 -12.24 -16.64
N HIS A 431 33.82 -11.90 -15.35
CA HIS A 431 32.75 -12.19 -14.37
C HIS A 431 31.84 -10.99 -14.07
N LEU A 432 32.01 -9.86 -14.78
CA LEU A 432 31.21 -8.66 -14.53
C LEU A 432 29.82 -8.84 -15.15
N HIS A 433 28.83 -8.76 -14.28
CA HIS A 433 27.42 -8.83 -14.63
C HIS A 433 27.06 -7.65 -15.57
N GLY A 434 26.35 -7.93 -16.66
CA GLY A 434 25.99 -6.93 -17.68
C GLY A 434 27.00 -6.75 -18.84
N VAL A 435 28.30 -6.71 -18.57
CA VAL A 435 29.34 -6.40 -19.59
C VAL A 435 29.60 -7.57 -20.56
N THR A 436 29.23 -8.80 -20.18
CA THR A 436 29.32 -9.96 -21.07
C THR A 436 28.37 -9.85 -22.26
N VAL A 437 27.32 -9.00 -22.18
CA VAL A 437 26.26 -8.96 -23.18
C VAL A 437 26.10 -7.55 -23.75
N GLN A 438 26.74 -7.28 -24.88
CA GLN A 438 26.52 -6.06 -25.67
C GLN A 438 25.73 -6.41 -26.95
N SER A 439 24.65 -5.65 -27.18
CA SER A 439 23.73 -5.59 -28.34
C SER A 439 23.23 -6.90 -28.99
N ASP A 440 24.08 -7.91 -29.21
CA ASP A 440 23.76 -9.16 -29.92
C ASP A 440 24.86 -10.26 -29.84
N TYR A 441 25.88 -10.11 -29.00
CA TYR A 441 26.94 -11.12 -28.79
C TYR A 441 27.39 -11.23 -27.33
N LEU A 442 28.09 -12.33 -27.02
CA LEU A 442 28.73 -12.67 -25.76
C LEU A 442 30.25 -12.60 -25.89
N HIS A 443 30.92 -12.13 -24.83
CA HIS A 443 32.38 -12.25 -24.72
C HIS A 443 32.77 -13.57 -24.06
N VAL A 444 33.46 -14.44 -24.79
CA VAL A 444 33.86 -15.78 -24.34
C VAL A 444 35.35 -16.05 -24.56
N VAL A 445 35.89 -17.06 -23.88
CA VAL A 445 37.32 -17.44 -24.00
C VAL A 445 37.48 -18.70 -24.83
N LYS A 446 38.40 -18.66 -25.78
CA LYS A 446 38.90 -19.85 -26.48
C LYS A 446 40.40 -19.70 -26.71
N ASP A 447 41.17 -20.73 -26.35
CA ASP A 447 42.62 -20.80 -26.55
C ASP A 447 43.39 -19.59 -25.97
N GLY A 448 42.96 -19.09 -24.80
CA GLY A 448 43.57 -17.94 -24.12
C GLY A 448 43.22 -16.57 -24.73
N MET A 449 42.41 -16.54 -25.78
CA MET A 449 41.93 -15.33 -26.45
C MET A 449 40.48 -15.04 -26.09
N ALA A 450 40.12 -13.77 -25.97
CA ALA A 450 38.75 -13.29 -25.89
C ALA A 450 38.13 -13.22 -27.30
N TRP A 451 36.89 -13.69 -27.42
CA TRP A 451 36.12 -13.70 -28.66
C TRP A 451 34.74 -13.10 -28.43
N SER A 452 34.20 -12.44 -29.46
CA SER A 452 32.77 -12.19 -29.55
C SER A 452 32.07 -13.43 -30.15
N MET A 453 30.94 -13.82 -29.56
CA MET A 453 30.16 -14.99 -29.95
C MET A 453 28.69 -14.62 -30.06
N ASP A 454 28.02 -14.94 -31.16
CA ASP A 454 26.58 -14.70 -31.25
C ASP A 454 25.76 -15.64 -30.33
N PHE A 455 24.47 -15.38 -30.20
CA PHE A 455 23.57 -16.21 -29.39
C PHE A 455 23.23 -17.57 -30.00
N THR A 456 23.86 -17.95 -31.12
CA THR A 456 23.80 -19.32 -31.68
C THR A 456 25.01 -20.17 -31.29
N GLY A 457 25.98 -19.57 -30.59
CA GLY A 457 27.24 -20.22 -30.20
C GLY A 457 28.34 -20.10 -31.25
N LYS A 458 28.14 -19.29 -32.30
CA LYS A 458 29.13 -19.08 -33.36
C LYS A 458 30.07 -17.94 -32.97
N LEU A 459 31.37 -18.23 -32.96
CA LEU A 459 32.40 -17.21 -32.80
C LEU A 459 32.39 -16.26 -34.01
N LEU A 460 32.35 -14.96 -33.74
CA LEU A 460 32.27 -13.90 -34.74
C LEU A 460 33.65 -13.30 -35.00
N GLU A 461 34.27 -12.73 -33.97
CA GLU A 461 35.54 -12.01 -34.05
C GLU A 461 36.45 -12.36 -32.87
N GLN A 462 37.73 -12.54 -33.15
CA GLN A 462 38.76 -12.65 -32.13
C GLN A 462 39.21 -11.23 -31.74
N LEU A 463 39.19 -10.93 -30.45
CA LEU A 463 39.49 -9.58 -29.95
C LEU A 463 40.97 -9.46 -29.58
N ASP A 464 41.37 -9.99 -28.44
CA ASP A 464 42.76 -9.98 -27.94
C ASP A 464 42.97 -11.14 -26.96
N THR A 465 44.16 -11.27 -26.38
CA THR A 465 44.44 -12.12 -25.23
C THR A 465 43.49 -11.80 -24.08
N LEU A 466 43.13 -12.83 -23.31
CA LEU A 466 42.21 -12.68 -22.19
C LEU A 466 42.68 -11.62 -21.17
N GLU A 467 43.99 -11.51 -20.96
CA GLU A 467 44.59 -10.54 -20.03
C GLU A 467 44.41 -9.11 -20.54
N ASN A 468 44.76 -8.84 -21.80
CA ASN A 468 44.56 -7.52 -22.41
C ASN A 468 43.07 -7.16 -22.46
N PHE A 469 42.21 -8.09 -22.89
CA PHE A 469 40.77 -7.85 -22.93
C PHE A 469 40.21 -7.50 -21.54
N LYS A 470 40.60 -8.23 -20.48
CA LYS A 470 40.21 -7.89 -19.10
C LYS A 470 40.75 -6.53 -18.67
N ALA A 471 42.00 -6.21 -19.03
CA ALA A 471 42.60 -4.92 -18.73
C ALA A 471 41.86 -3.78 -19.44
N ASP A 472 41.48 -3.97 -20.71
CA ASP A 472 40.73 -3.00 -21.52
C ASP A 472 39.32 -2.81 -20.99
N ILE A 473 38.59 -3.88 -20.67
CA ILE A 473 37.26 -3.78 -20.03
C ILE A 473 37.36 -3.08 -18.68
N THR A 474 38.37 -3.43 -17.88
CA THR A 474 38.62 -2.77 -16.59
C THR A 474 38.96 -1.30 -16.79
N ALA A 475 39.74 -0.95 -17.82
CA ALA A 475 40.08 0.42 -18.17
C ALA A 475 38.87 1.20 -18.69
N GLN A 476 38.00 0.60 -19.50
CA GLN A 476 36.76 1.19 -20.00
C GLN A 476 35.74 1.41 -18.90
N LEU A 477 35.52 0.41 -18.03
CA LEU A 477 34.70 0.58 -16.83
C LEU A 477 35.30 1.62 -15.91
N SER A 478 36.62 1.60 -15.76
CA SER A 478 37.34 2.64 -15.02
C SER A 478 37.05 4.00 -15.63
N GLU A 479 37.19 4.19 -16.93
CA GLU A 479 36.89 5.45 -17.63
C GLU A 479 35.42 5.88 -17.51
N ALA A 480 34.47 4.95 -17.70
CA ALA A 480 33.04 5.19 -17.55
C ALA A 480 32.66 5.55 -16.10
N MET A 481 33.37 5.00 -15.12
CA MET A 481 33.27 5.37 -13.71
C MET A 481 34.22 6.54 -13.33
N GLY A 482 34.94 7.15 -14.27
CA GLY A 482 35.81 8.32 -14.05
C GLY A 482 37.21 8.06 -13.45
N LEU A 483 37.68 6.82 -13.42
CA LEU A 483 38.93 6.33 -12.80
C LEU A 483 40.19 6.40 -13.71
N GLY A 484 40.06 6.73 -15.01
CA GLY A 484 41.12 6.53 -16.04
C GLY A 484 42.14 7.66 -16.34
N LYS A 485 42.05 8.86 -15.76
CA LYS A 485 43.07 9.91 -16.01
C LYS A 485 44.27 9.76 -15.07
N LYS A 486 45.49 9.69 -15.63
CA LYS A 486 46.75 9.83 -14.87
C LYS A 486 46.68 11.09 -14.01
N LYS A 487 46.49 10.86 -12.72
CA LYS A 487 46.53 11.84 -11.65
C LYS A 487 47.92 12.50 -11.63
N ALA A 488 48.00 13.79 -11.92
CA ALA A 488 48.89 14.64 -11.13
C ALA A 488 48.34 14.53 -9.71
N GLU A 489 48.99 13.74 -8.83
CA GLU A 489 48.56 13.42 -7.45
C GLU A 489 47.17 13.97 -7.06
N LYS A 490 46.12 13.48 -7.73
CA LYS A 490 44.77 13.77 -7.32
C LYS A 490 44.59 12.79 -6.20
N LYS A 491 44.63 13.31 -4.97
CA LYS A 491 44.18 12.60 -3.78
C LYS A 491 42.96 11.71 -4.13
N PRO A 492 42.75 10.58 -3.46
CA PRO A 492 41.43 9.97 -3.47
C PRO A 492 40.43 11.12 -3.34
N THR A 493 39.47 11.24 -4.27
CA THR A 493 38.18 11.79 -3.85
C THR A 493 37.69 10.74 -2.88
N LYS A 494 38.21 10.81 -1.65
CA LYS A 494 37.55 10.34 -0.47
C LYS A 494 36.12 10.78 -0.71
N ARG A 495 35.17 9.86 -0.70
CA ARG A 495 33.85 10.24 -0.20
C ARG A 495 34.18 10.90 1.12
N ARG A 496 34.11 12.23 1.14
CA ARG A 496 34.51 13.02 2.30
C ARG A 496 33.27 12.96 3.17
N SER A 497 33.10 11.80 3.79
CA SER A 497 32.20 11.66 4.89
C SER A 497 32.90 12.18 6.13
N TYR A 498 32.12 12.81 7.00
CA TYR A 498 32.61 13.33 8.25
C TYR A 498 31.68 12.86 9.36
N THR A 499 32.28 12.40 10.45
CA THR A 499 31.51 12.06 11.65
C THR A 499 30.97 13.34 12.29
N PRO A 500 29.92 13.25 13.12
CA PRO A 500 29.37 14.43 13.80
C PRO A 500 30.43 15.25 14.54
N ALA A 501 31.36 14.58 15.23
CA ALA A 501 32.47 15.22 15.93
C ALA A 501 33.42 16.00 15.00
N GLN A 502 33.65 15.52 13.76
CA GLN A 502 34.49 16.20 12.78
C GLN A 502 33.83 17.44 12.19
N ILE A 503 32.50 17.43 12.06
CA ILE A 503 31.70 18.56 11.60
C ILE A 503 31.59 19.62 12.70
N LEU A 504 31.25 19.23 13.93
CA LEU A 504 31.16 20.12 15.08
C LEU A 504 32.49 20.82 15.39
N ALA A 505 33.63 20.16 15.19
CA ALA A 505 34.95 20.76 15.36
C ALA A 505 35.29 21.87 14.35
N LYS A 506 34.53 21.98 13.26
CA LYS A 506 34.71 22.97 12.18
C LYS A 506 33.55 23.96 12.05
N ALA A 507 32.43 23.69 12.72
CA ALA A 507 31.27 24.57 12.74
C ALA A 507 31.61 25.93 13.38
N ASN A 508 31.66 26.99 12.56
CA ASN A 508 31.73 28.36 13.04
C ASN A 508 30.30 28.94 13.13
N ARG A 509 29.79 29.12 14.35
CA ARG A 509 28.42 29.59 14.60
C ARG A 509 28.12 30.95 13.96
N GLU A 510 29.06 31.89 13.91
CA GLU A 510 28.82 33.20 13.28
C GLU A 510 28.69 33.08 11.77
N GLN A 511 29.54 32.25 11.16
CA GLN A 511 29.48 31.96 9.73
C GLN A 511 28.18 31.22 9.37
N LEU A 512 27.82 30.18 10.14
CA LEU A 512 26.59 29.42 9.94
C LEU A 512 25.34 30.29 10.09
N ARG A 513 25.33 31.24 11.04
CA ARG A 513 24.22 32.19 11.20
C ARG A 513 24.11 33.16 10.02
N ALA A 514 25.24 33.64 9.50
CA ALA A 514 25.23 34.48 8.29
C ALA A 514 24.71 33.69 7.07
N MET A 515 25.02 32.40 6.98
CA MET A 515 24.55 31.52 5.91
C MET A 515 23.06 31.16 6.06
N ALA A 516 22.62 30.79 7.27
CA ALA A 516 21.22 30.54 7.59
C ALA A 516 20.35 31.78 7.32
N ALA A 517 20.85 32.98 7.61
CA ALA A 517 20.15 34.23 7.31
C ALA A 517 19.91 34.42 5.79
N LEU A 518 20.78 33.90 4.91
CA LEU A 518 20.54 33.94 3.46
C LEU A 518 19.39 32.99 3.05
N LEU A 519 19.34 31.79 3.64
CA LEU A 519 18.29 30.79 3.42
C LEU A 519 16.94 31.21 4.01
N LEU A 520 16.97 31.88 5.15
CA LEU A 520 15.78 32.27 5.93
C LEU A 520 15.41 33.75 5.72
N GLN A 521 15.71 34.29 4.54
CA GLN A 521 15.25 35.61 4.06
C GLN A 521 15.62 36.79 4.98
N GLY A 522 16.75 36.67 5.68
CA GLY A 522 17.32 37.68 6.58
C GLY A 522 16.77 37.66 8.00
N ASP A 523 15.96 36.68 8.38
CA ASP A 523 15.46 36.52 9.74
C ASP A 523 16.59 36.02 10.66
N ALA A 524 17.13 36.93 11.47
CA ALA A 524 18.27 36.64 12.35
C ALA A 524 17.90 35.72 13.52
N GLU A 525 16.65 35.75 13.98
CA GLU A 525 16.18 34.91 15.10
C GLU A 525 15.95 33.47 14.62
N LEU A 526 15.28 33.30 13.48
CA LEU A 526 15.14 32.00 12.84
C LEU A 526 16.49 31.44 12.39
N ALA A 527 17.40 32.26 11.89
CA ALA A 527 18.76 31.83 11.54
C ALA A 527 19.55 31.35 12.75
N ALA A 528 19.44 32.02 13.89
CA ALA A 528 20.06 31.56 15.13
C ALA A 528 19.47 30.22 15.58
N ARG A 529 18.14 30.10 15.59
CA ARG A 529 17.43 28.87 15.96
C ARG A 529 17.76 27.69 15.04
N CYS A 530 17.80 27.92 13.72
CA CYS A 530 18.15 26.89 12.75
C CYS A 530 19.55 26.34 13.00
N VAL A 531 20.53 27.22 13.25
CA VAL A 531 21.90 26.81 13.57
C VAL A 531 21.98 26.07 14.90
N ASP A 532 21.23 26.51 15.91
CA ASP A 532 21.24 25.84 17.22
C ASP A 532 20.63 24.43 17.10
N ILE A 533 19.47 24.25 16.43
CA ILE A 533 18.87 22.93 16.16
C ILE A 533 19.83 22.04 15.38
N THR A 534 20.39 22.53 14.28
CA THR A 534 21.31 21.75 13.42
C THR A 534 22.51 21.22 14.22
N LEU A 535 23.06 22.04 15.13
CA LEU A 535 24.22 21.65 15.93
C LEU A 535 23.86 20.79 17.15
N GLU A 536 22.65 20.92 17.68
CA GLU A 536 22.12 20.09 18.77
C GLU A 536 21.80 18.68 18.26
N GLU A 537 21.06 18.55 17.16
CA GLU A 537 20.76 17.26 16.50
C GLU A 537 22.05 16.52 16.14
N LEU A 538 22.99 17.24 15.50
CA LEU A 538 24.29 16.68 15.15
C LEU A 538 25.13 16.28 16.38
N ALA A 539 24.89 16.85 17.56
CA ALA A 539 25.60 16.44 18.78
C ALA A 539 25.00 15.18 19.42
N GLU A 540 23.75 14.84 19.10
CA GLU A 540 23.02 13.68 19.62
C GLU A 540 23.10 12.45 18.69
N ASP A 541 23.47 12.65 17.42
CA ASP A 541 23.68 11.58 16.43
C ASP A 541 24.74 10.54 16.84
N ASP A 542 24.64 9.34 16.26
CA ASP A 542 25.62 8.27 16.45
C ASP A 542 27.03 8.79 16.07
N PRO A 543 28.03 8.70 16.97
CA PRO A 543 29.41 9.14 16.70
C PRO A 543 30.06 8.50 15.47
N GLU A 544 29.56 7.33 15.03
CA GLU A 544 30.04 6.60 13.85
C GLU A 544 29.23 6.90 12.58
N GLU A 545 28.17 7.70 12.65
CA GLU A 545 27.38 8.13 11.49
C GLU A 545 28.24 8.98 10.53
N GLU A 546 28.02 8.85 9.22
CA GLU A 546 28.88 9.45 8.19
C GLU A 546 28.09 10.40 7.28
N TYR A 547 28.33 11.70 7.43
CA TYR A 547 27.67 12.74 6.62
C TYR A 547 28.49 13.16 5.41
N GLU A 548 27.89 13.14 4.22
CA GLU A 548 28.57 13.51 2.98
C GLU A 548 28.79 15.02 2.85
N GLY A 549 29.99 15.43 2.44
CA GLY A 549 30.27 16.79 2.00
C GLY A 549 31.72 16.96 1.55
N ASP A 550 31.99 17.87 0.62
CA ASP A 550 33.37 18.07 0.17
C ASP A 550 34.29 18.66 1.26
N THR A 551 33.72 19.26 2.31
CA THR A 551 34.40 19.63 3.57
C THR A 551 33.43 19.47 4.75
N PRO A 552 33.89 19.45 6.02
CA PRO A 552 32.99 19.43 7.17
C PRO A 552 32.03 20.63 7.18
N GLU A 553 32.49 21.79 6.70
CA GLU A 553 31.68 23.00 6.55
C GLU A 553 30.60 22.85 5.46
N ALA A 554 30.89 22.11 4.38
CA ALA A 554 29.92 21.80 3.32
C ALA A 554 28.85 20.81 3.78
N ALA A 555 29.26 19.76 4.51
CA ALA A 555 28.33 18.82 5.15
C ALA A 555 27.43 19.55 6.16
N CYS A 556 28.01 20.43 6.98
CA CYS A 556 27.26 21.29 7.91
C CYS A 556 26.28 22.22 7.18
N PHE A 557 26.65 22.76 6.02
CA PHE A 557 25.77 23.62 5.24
C PHE A 557 24.59 22.86 4.63
N PHE A 558 24.80 21.62 4.19
CA PHE A 558 23.72 20.75 3.73
C PHE A 558 22.75 20.40 4.86
N LEU A 559 23.27 20.04 6.04
CA LEU A 559 22.46 19.81 7.25
C LEU A 559 21.66 21.05 7.65
N LEU A 560 22.29 22.22 7.64
CA LEU A 560 21.63 23.50 7.95
C LEU A 560 20.46 23.78 6.99
N TRP A 561 20.59 23.41 5.71
CA TRP A 561 19.47 23.50 4.79
C TRP A 561 18.38 22.47 5.08
N SER A 562 18.74 21.22 5.40
CA SER A 562 17.76 20.18 5.76
C SER A 562 16.95 20.63 6.97
N THR A 563 17.60 21.14 8.03
CA THR A 563 16.91 21.68 9.20
C THR A 563 16.00 22.87 8.83
N ALA A 564 16.42 23.74 7.91
CA ALA A 564 15.58 24.82 7.42
C ALA A 564 14.37 24.31 6.61
N ALA A 565 14.52 23.23 5.86
CA ALA A 565 13.47 22.58 5.09
C ALA A 565 12.49 21.81 6.00
N ASP A 566 12.99 20.86 6.77
CA ASP A 566 12.21 19.87 7.52
C ASP A 566 11.65 20.45 8.82
N ALA A 567 12.48 21.14 9.62
CA ALA A 567 12.07 21.62 10.95
C ALA A 567 11.39 23.00 10.91
N LEU A 568 11.64 23.79 9.86
CA LEU A 568 11.16 25.18 9.75
C LEU A 568 10.28 25.45 8.52
N GLY A 569 10.11 24.48 7.60
CA GLY A 569 9.23 24.59 6.43
C GLY A 569 9.68 25.62 5.40
N ARG A 570 10.99 25.87 5.26
CA ARG A 570 11.57 26.91 4.38
C ARG A 570 12.30 26.36 3.15
N GLY A 571 12.12 25.09 2.85
CA GLY A 571 12.66 24.38 1.70
C GLY A 571 12.03 23.00 1.55
N THR A 572 12.31 22.30 0.46
CA THR A 572 11.82 20.93 0.22
C THR A 572 12.73 20.15 -0.72
N THR A 573 12.56 18.82 -0.74
CA THR A 573 13.18 17.93 -1.72
C THR A 573 12.14 17.35 -2.66
N LEU A 574 12.40 17.36 -3.97
CA LEU A 574 11.54 16.72 -4.97
C LEU A 574 12.35 15.77 -5.86
N ASP A 575 11.83 14.57 -6.11
CA ASP A 575 12.35 13.67 -7.14
C ASP A 575 12.02 14.22 -8.54
N TRP A 576 12.89 13.98 -9.51
CA TRP A 576 12.68 14.46 -10.89
C TRP A 576 11.39 13.95 -11.55
N LYS A 577 10.82 12.84 -11.05
CA LYS A 577 9.54 12.28 -11.52
C LYS A 577 8.32 12.84 -10.81
N SER A 578 8.48 13.52 -9.67
CA SER A 578 7.40 14.07 -8.86
C SER A 578 6.90 15.41 -9.41
N VAL A 579 6.60 15.47 -10.71
CA VAL A 579 6.11 16.69 -11.37
C VAL A 579 4.73 17.10 -10.82
N ASP A 580 3.94 16.13 -10.38
CA ASP A 580 2.63 16.29 -9.73
C ASP A 580 2.70 17.01 -8.36
N GLU A 581 3.89 17.16 -7.78
CA GLU A 581 4.10 17.93 -6.55
C GLU A 581 4.33 19.42 -6.79
N VAL A 582 4.59 19.84 -8.04
CA VAL A 582 4.79 21.25 -8.41
C VAL A 582 3.57 22.13 -8.08
N PRO A 583 2.31 21.74 -8.41
CA PRO A 583 1.12 22.51 -8.03
C PRO A 583 0.94 22.62 -6.51
N ARG A 584 1.56 21.73 -5.72
CA ARG A 584 1.48 21.67 -4.25
C ARG A 584 2.67 22.30 -3.55
N ILE A 585 3.57 22.97 -4.27
CA ILE A 585 4.80 23.54 -3.70
C ILE A 585 4.58 24.44 -2.46
N ALA A 586 3.41 25.09 -2.35
CA ALA A 586 3.03 25.91 -1.19
C ALA A 586 2.81 25.11 0.11
N GLN A 587 2.50 23.83 0.00
CA GLN A 587 2.38 22.89 1.12
C GLN A 587 3.77 22.45 1.60
N HIS A 588 4.74 22.43 0.68
CA HIS A 588 6.12 22.00 0.92
C HIS A 588 7.02 23.13 1.41
N ILE A 589 6.83 24.35 0.90
CA ILE A 589 7.56 25.55 1.33
C ILE A 589 6.55 26.54 1.90
N GLY A 590 6.54 26.67 3.23
CA GLY A 590 5.61 27.49 4.02
C GLY A 590 5.83 29.00 3.88
N LEU A 591 5.81 29.51 2.65
CA LEU A 591 5.93 30.93 2.33
C LEU A 591 4.60 31.51 1.88
N PRO A 592 4.17 32.66 2.45
CA PRO A 592 2.95 33.34 2.02
C PRO A 592 2.92 33.63 0.51
N ALA A 593 4.08 33.93 -0.10
CA ALA A 593 4.23 34.22 -1.52
C ALA A 593 3.99 33.02 -2.45
N LEU A 594 3.82 31.80 -1.92
CA LEU A 594 3.50 30.60 -2.70
C LEU A 594 2.05 30.14 -2.53
N GLN A 595 1.28 30.66 -1.56
CA GLN A 595 -0.07 30.15 -1.23
C GLN A 595 -1.06 30.27 -2.40
N ASP A 596 -0.87 31.30 -3.24
CA ASP A 596 -1.67 31.58 -4.42
C ASP A 596 -1.05 31.04 -5.72
N PHE A 597 0.08 30.34 -5.65
CA PHE A 597 0.68 29.69 -6.81
C PHE A 597 -0.27 28.62 -7.37
N ARG A 598 -0.42 28.60 -8.69
CA ARG A 598 -1.20 27.62 -9.44
C ARG A 598 -0.41 27.25 -10.70
N TRP A 599 -0.37 25.96 -10.99
CA TRP A 599 0.26 25.42 -12.20
C TRP A 599 -0.62 24.27 -12.70
N ALA A 600 -1.01 24.32 -13.97
CA ALA A 600 -1.89 23.32 -14.58
C ALA A 600 -1.17 22.62 -15.73
N ASP A 601 -0.91 21.31 -15.57
CA ASP A 601 -0.08 20.48 -16.45
C ASP A 601 -0.47 20.52 -17.95
N GLN A 602 -1.71 20.91 -18.28
CA GLN A 602 -2.20 21.01 -19.66
C GLN A 602 -2.01 22.38 -20.32
N GLN A 603 -1.78 23.45 -19.54
CA GLN A 603 -1.66 24.83 -20.04
C GLN A 603 -0.25 25.41 -19.83
N ASP A 604 0.41 25.02 -18.74
CA ASP A 604 1.66 25.64 -18.28
C ASP A 604 2.91 24.75 -18.46
N GLY A 605 2.73 23.53 -19.02
CA GLY A 605 3.80 22.54 -19.25
C GLY A 605 3.68 21.30 -18.37
N ASP A 606 4.38 20.21 -18.70
CA ASP A 606 4.33 18.91 -17.99
C ASP A 606 5.71 18.40 -17.54
N ALA A 607 6.76 19.21 -17.72
CA ALA A 607 8.11 18.88 -17.29
C ALA A 607 8.51 19.59 -15.99
N MET A 608 9.30 18.92 -15.13
CA MET A 608 9.83 19.50 -13.88
C MET A 608 10.54 20.85 -14.12
N ALA A 609 11.33 20.96 -15.19
CA ALA A 609 12.01 22.21 -15.52
C ALA A 609 11.05 23.37 -15.84
N GLU A 610 9.89 23.07 -16.44
CA GLU A 610 8.83 24.05 -16.74
C GLU A 610 8.10 24.47 -15.47
N GLY A 611 7.82 23.51 -14.58
CA GLY A 611 7.26 23.76 -13.25
C GLY A 611 8.15 24.65 -12.38
N LEU A 612 9.45 24.37 -12.31
CA LEU A 612 10.41 25.20 -11.56
C LEU A 612 10.55 26.61 -12.14
N ALA A 613 10.46 26.76 -13.47
CA ALA A 613 10.44 28.06 -14.13
C ALA A 613 9.15 28.83 -13.83
N ALA A 614 8.00 28.15 -13.77
CA ALA A 614 6.72 28.75 -13.38
C ALA A 614 6.77 29.26 -11.92
N ILE A 615 7.29 28.45 -10.99
CA ILE A 615 7.49 28.86 -9.59
C ILE A 615 8.41 30.07 -9.49
N ALA A 616 9.54 30.07 -10.22
CA ALA A 616 10.48 31.19 -10.23
C ALA A 616 9.83 32.48 -10.77
N THR A 617 9.00 32.37 -11.80
CA THR A 617 8.24 33.49 -12.37
C THR A 617 7.23 34.04 -11.37
N HIS A 618 6.53 33.17 -10.63
CA HIS A 618 5.58 33.56 -9.58
C HIS A 618 6.25 34.26 -8.41
N LEU A 619 7.46 33.86 -8.04
CA LEU A 619 8.22 34.45 -6.93
C LEU A 619 8.85 35.82 -7.28
N ALA A 620 9.11 36.09 -8.56
CA ALA A 620 9.83 37.29 -8.98
C ALA A 620 9.17 38.64 -8.56
N PRO A 621 7.83 38.83 -8.66
CA PRO A 621 7.15 40.03 -8.16
C PRO A 621 7.33 40.27 -6.66
N HIS A 622 7.53 39.21 -5.88
CA HIS A 622 7.76 39.26 -4.43
C HIS A 622 9.22 39.55 -4.06
N GLN A 623 10.09 39.83 -5.04
CA GLN A 623 11.54 39.99 -4.84
C GLN A 623 12.19 38.74 -4.25
N LEU A 624 11.68 37.56 -4.62
CA LEU A 624 12.17 36.25 -4.21
C LEU A 624 12.72 35.47 -5.41
N ARG A 625 13.65 34.55 -5.14
CA ARG A 625 14.28 33.66 -6.13
C ARG A 625 14.21 32.23 -5.64
N LEU A 626 13.75 31.34 -6.52
CA LEU A 626 13.87 29.90 -6.30
C LEU A 626 15.32 29.48 -6.52
N VAL A 627 15.85 28.68 -5.62
CA VAL A 627 17.20 28.12 -5.70
C VAL A 627 17.14 26.60 -5.55
N ASN A 628 17.94 25.90 -6.33
CA ASN A 628 18.27 24.49 -6.10
C ASN A 628 19.71 24.41 -5.61
N LEU A 629 19.96 23.79 -4.46
CA LEU A 629 21.30 23.71 -3.85
C LEU A 629 22.27 22.78 -4.57
N HIS A 630 21.76 21.80 -5.34
CA HIS A 630 22.58 20.81 -6.00
C HIS A 630 22.05 20.48 -7.40
N GLY A 631 22.85 20.74 -8.44
CA GLY A 631 22.51 20.44 -9.83
C GLY A 631 22.82 19.00 -10.27
N GLY A 632 22.30 17.99 -9.57
CA GLY A 632 22.44 16.55 -9.89
C GLY A 632 21.19 15.93 -10.55
N GLU A 633 21.31 14.71 -11.09
CA GLU A 633 20.38 14.18 -12.12
C GLU A 633 19.05 13.56 -11.64
N ASP A 634 18.78 13.41 -10.33
CA ASP A 634 17.52 12.78 -9.87
C ASP A 634 16.74 13.50 -8.75
N THR A 635 17.32 14.47 -8.03
CA THR A 635 16.66 15.13 -6.88
C THR A 635 16.94 16.63 -6.83
N TYR A 636 15.90 17.41 -6.59
CA TYR A 636 15.93 18.87 -6.47
C TYR A 636 15.85 19.29 -5.00
N TYR A 637 16.82 20.07 -4.53
CA TYR A 637 16.90 20.61 -3.18
C TYR A 637 16.48 22.08 -3.18
N LEU A 638 15.18 22.30 -3.11
CA LEU A 638 14.55 23.60 -3.39
C LEU A 638 14.48 24.48 -2.14
N GLY A 639 14.87 25.74 -2.30
CA GLY A 639 14.69 26.79 -1.30
C GLY A 639 14.34 28.12 -1.95
N VAL A 640 14.00 29.12 -1.13
CA VAL A 640 13.65 30.46 -1.62
C VAL A 640 14.46 31.52 -0.89
N VAL A 641 15.22 32.31 -1.64
CA VAL A 641 16.06 33.41 -1.13
C VAL A 641 15.55 34.76 -1.62
N ARG A 642 15.93 35.85 -0.95
CA ARG A 642 15.66 37.21 -1.45
C ARG A 642 16.45 37.47 -2.72
N ALA A 643 15.86 38.18 -3.68
CA ALA A 643 16.52 38.52 -4.94
C ALA A 643 17.81 39.33 -4.73
N SER A 644 17.87 40.17 -3.68
CA SER A 644 19.09 40.89 -3.27
C SER A 644 20.21 39.98 -2.78
N ASP A 645 19.86 38.79 -2.28
CA ASP A 645 20.77 37.89 -1.57
C ASP A 645 21.22 36.72 -2.44
N ALA A 646 20.58 36.48 -3.58
CA ALA A 646 20.86 35.35 -4.47
C ALA A 646 22.34 35.27 -4.91
N ALA A 647 22.97 36.42 -5.16
CA ALA A 647 24.40 36.48 -5.51
C ALA A 647 25.30 36.12 -4.31
N ALA A 648 24.95 36.58 -3.11
CA ALA A 648 25.66 36.26 -1.88
C ALA A 648 25.49 34.78 -1.52
N PHE A 649 24.27 34.25 -1.63
CA PHE A 649 23.96 32.83 -1.46
C PHE A 649 24.76 31.95 -2.43
N SER A 650 24.78 32.30 -3.72
CA SER A 650 25.54 31.55 -4.72
C SER A 650 27.04 31.56 -4.43
N ALA A 651 27.59 32.70 -4.01
CA ALA A 651 29.00 32.80 -3.65
C ALA A 651 29.34 31.93 -2.43
N VAL A 652 28.47 31.89 -1.43
CA VAL A 652 28.60 31.05 -0.23
C VAL A 652 28.49 29.56 -0.57
N ALA A 653 27.49 29.17 -1.35
CA ALA A 653 27.29 27.78 -1.76
C ALA A 653 28.46 27.26 -2.62
N LEU A 654 28.98 28.08 -3.54
CA LEU A 654 30.19 27.75 -4.32
C LEU A 654 31.45 27.64 -3.44
N GLN A 655 31.58 28.48 -2.41
CA GLN A 655 32.66 28.34 -1.42
C GLN A 655 32.56 27.02 -0.63
N ALA A 656 31.34 26.54 -0.43
CA ALA A 656 31.02 25.24 0.17
C ALA A 656 31.04 24.08 -0.85
N ALA A 657 31.56 24.29 -2.06
CA ALA A 657 31.63 23.30 -3.14
C ALA A 657 30.26 22.71 -3.58
N LEU A 658 29.17 23.42 -3.30
CA LEU A 658 27.86 23.13 -3.89
C LEU A 658 27.73 23.85 -5.24
N LEU A 659 26.93 23.25 -6.13
CA LEU A 659 26.63 23.80 -7.45
C LEU A 659 25.18 24.31 -7.44
N PRO A 660 24.92 25.50 -6.87
CA PRO A 660 23.57 26.03 -6.79
C PRO A 660 23.08 26.45 -8.18
N VAL A 661 21.81 26.19 -8.46
CA VAL A 661 21.08 26.75 -9.60
C VAL A 661 20.11 27.79 -9.08
N VAL A 662 20.24 29.03 -9.53
CA VAL A 662 19.28 30.10 -9.22
C VAL A 662 18.37 30.27 -10.42
N TYR A 663 17.08 30.07 -10.22
CA TYR A 663 16.07 30.26 -11.26
C TYR A 663 15.65 31.72 -11.30
N SER A 664 15.60 32.29 -12.51
CA SER A 664 15.46 33.72 -12.78
C SER A 664 14.12 34.13 -13.33
#